data_AF-A0AAU9Q5N7-F1
#
_entry.id   AF-A0AAU9Q5N7-F1
#
_cell.length_a   1.000
_cell.length_b   1.000
_cell.length_c   1.000
_cell.angle_alpha   90.00
_cell.angle_beta   90.00
_cell.angle_gamma   90.00
#
_symmetry.space_group_name_H-M   'P 1'
#
loop_
_entity.id
_entity.type
_entity.pdbx_description
1 polymer ?
#
loop_
_entity_poly.entity_id
_entity_poly.type
_entity_poly.pdbx_seq_one_letter_code
_entity_poly.pdbx_strand_id
1 'polypeptide(L)'
;MSEKTPNNFDIALPERPQSLLSSPTRLVLDDKVYPLDNPHRDAKAIYHTIHTALLSDWWREMLTEKSIRQYKSSLSTFLNWLRDHQLTEGNRFDVLNDYQAFRVNEGNVKPQSTGARPILTLLQIGCDHGELEGQYRYIETLIDSTKILETENRIPDTLTGWFSQMDWLRTIVGDDDWLAMESPKLLMESFSVTIASTLLWVQKVRSDIRALVKKNPHLATIGENLQNKSDRNAHYCRELLILASRDPALPAGTLDLLLADFAQPGAHEYLRSTLRAGKSVSLTPRIDGRYKEAFFLPTLFALENIDSPSEIESQLAAWLCAWQTVQVTDIKKLKPHHFTIHTNKQGRPISLQCNYYKGRSGRHQEPPVLDAQQIEFKALIKFLNTWSCDNQRLFSNFQMTVKYHPNSTYTTFCRSLVRIWTITTLSHEIQTKLNTRKASDRFRRLFMASARHGGEAINTWQTRQKKLKQPTSINAYHASVARPLPQLLFGASAIKTSAVQARSDQYRDGDFVDVNSHSAAIEKMHYMTDQNKEWVNQNGRITRIVLIDIENHAYKPNLDQAVISARERRLQTKVMQVAPGQSVRINPLGEPLTPSPSDTGLVGEADEYIVWDTPETVVCFLHYLAETERQSNQLIAHALSFFERTVLPTAEWMSSLLNNGLSPMTVRAGRQQYDRLRGVLPALFNNQLHGGVGT
;
A
#
# COMPACT_ATOMS: atom_id res chain seq x y z
N MET A 1 4.15 -79.21 25.25
CA MET A 1 2.86 -78.90 24.60
C MET A 1 2.08 -77.99 25.52
N SER A 2 1.94 -76.72 25.12
CA SER A 2 1.03 -75.74 25.73
C SER A 2 0.63 -74.82 24.58
N GLU A 3 -0.60 -74.98 24.12
CA GLU A 3 -1.24 -74.06 23.18
C GLU A 3 -1.42 -72.72 23.88
N LYS A 4 -0.71 -71.69 23.42
CA LYS A 4 -0.99 -70.31 23.80
C LYS A 4 -2.13 -69.82 22.92
N THR A 5 -3.28 -69.60 23.55
CA THR A 5 -4.38 -68.80 23.01
C THR A 5 -3.90 -67.38 22.68
N PRO A 6 -4.29 -66.80 21.53
CA PRO A 6 -3.92 -65.43 21.19
C PRO A 6 -4.64 -64.41 22.07
N ASN A 7 -3.97 -63.30 22.33
CA ASN A 7 -4.42 -62.21 23.19
C ASN A 7 -5.57 -61.43 22.54
N ASN A 8 -6.64 -61.12 23.28
CA ASN A 8 -7.84 -60.42 22.80
C ASN A 8 -7.57 -59.00 22.24
N PHE A 9 -6.37 -58.47 22.41
CA PHE A 9 -5.97 -57.17 21.84
C PHE A 9 -5.65 -57.25 20.34
N ASP A 10 -5.20 -58.42 19.85
CA ASP A 10 -4.84 -58.60 18.44
C ASP A 10 -6.09 -58.76 17.54
N ILE A 11 -7.25 -59.04 18.13
CA ILE A 11 -8.55 -59.19 17.43
C ILE A 11 -9.23 -57.82 17.23
N ALA A 12 -8.80 -56.77 17.95
CA ALA A 12 -9.42 -55.45 17.94
C ALA A 12 -8.75 -54.44 16.99
N LEU A 13 -7.67 -54.83 16.30
CA LEU A 13 -7.09 -54.01 15.24
C LEU A 13 -7.84 -54.28 13.93
N PRO A 14 -8.32 -53.25 13.21
CA PRO A 14 -8.86 -53.47 11.87
C PRO A 14 -7.80 -54.16 11.02
N GLU A 15 -8.19 -55.21 10.29
CA GLU A 15 -7.32 -55.85 9.31
C GLU A 15 -6.72 -54.77 8.41
N ARG A 16 -5.38 -54.69 8.33
CA ARG A 16 -4.73 -53.80 7.37
C ARG A 16 -5.33 -54.10 6.00
N PRO A 17 -5.86 -53.10 5.27
CA PRO A 17 -6.44 -53.35 3.96
C PRO A 17 -5.37 -54.04 3.11
N GLN A 18 -5.72 -55.22 2.59
CA GLN A 18 -4.86 -55.98 1.68
C GLN A 18 -4.32 -55.03 0.60
N SER A 19 -3.01 -54.82 0.60
CA SER A 19 -2.33 -54.05 -0.41
C SER A 19 -2.63 -54.67 -1.78
N LEU A 20 -3.42 -53.97 -2.59
CA LEU A 20 -3.51 -54.24 -4.02
C LEU A 20 -2.15 -53.88 -4.64
N LEU A 21 -1.17 -54.78 -4.49
CA LEU A 21 0.12 -54.78 -5.15
C LEU A 21 -0.07 -55.15 -6.63
N SER A 22 -0.81 -54.31 -7.36
CA SER A 22 -0.70 -54.25 -8.81
C SER A 22 -0.01 -52.93 -9.13
N SER A 23 1.15 -53.01 -9.79
CA SER A 23 1.83 -51.80 -10.28
C SER A 23 0.86 -51.03 -11.17
N PRO A 24 0.51 -49.77 -10.83
CA PRO A 24 -0.51 -49.04 -11.57
C PRO A 24 -0.03 -48.79 -13.01
N THR A 25 -0.75 -49.35 -13.98
CA THR A 25 -0.47 -49.14 -15.41
C THR A 25 -1.17 -47.89 -15.97
N ARG A 26 -2.11 -47.32 -15.20
CA ARG A 26 -2.85 -46.10 -15.54
C ARG A 26 -3.41 -45.40 -14.28
N LEU A 27 -3.65 -44.10 -14.38
CA LEU A 27 -4.24 -43.23 -13.37
C LEU A 27 -5.49 -42.61 -13.96
N VAL A 28 -6.57 -42.59 -13.17
CA VAL A 28 -7.85 -42.02 -13.59
C VAL A 28 -8.09 -40.74 -12.79
N LEU A 29 -8.15 -39.61 -13.49
CA LEU A 29 -8.45 -38.30 -12.91
C LEU A 29 -9.64 -37.69 -13.68
N ASP A 30 -10.77 -37.46 -13.00
CA ASP A 30 -11.99 -36.87 -13.59
C ASP A 30 -12.42 -37.57 -14.89
N ASP A 31 -12.54 -38.90 -14.84
CA ASP A 31 -12.89 -39.78 -15.96
C ASP A 31 -11.92 -39.76 -17.16
N LYS A 32 -10.77 -39.08 -17.02
CA LYS A 32 -9.66 -39.13 -17.98
C LYS A 32 -8.60 -40.11 -17.51
N VAL A 33 -8.18 -40.96 -18.44
CA VAL A 33 -7.13 -41.96 -18.21
C VAL A 33 -5.78 -41.39 -18.66
N TYR A 34 -4.82 -41.41 -17.76
CA TYR A 34 -3.42 -41.10 -18.04
C TYR A 34 -2.68 -42.43 -18.01
N PRO A 35 -2.18 -42.98 -19.13
CA PRO A 35 -1.43 -44.23 -19.13
C PRO A 35 0.04 -44.03 -18.69
N LEU A 36 0.68 -45.08 -18.19
CA LEU A 36 2.12 -45.13 -17.90
C LEU A 36 2.91 -45.50 -19.17
N ASP A 37 3.01 -44.55 -20.11
CA ASP A 37 3.66 -44.79 -21.41
C ASP A 37 5.19 -44.56 -21.38
N ASN A 38 5.72 -43.92 -20.35
CA ASN A 38 7.16 -43.69 -20.23
C ASN A 38 7.87 -45.01 -19.82
N PRO A 39 8.81 -45.53 -20.64
CA PRO A 39 9.42 -46.84 -20.41
C PRO A 39 10.43 -46.85 -19.26
N HIS A 40 10.90 -45.68 -18.81
CA HIS A 40 11.98 -45.56 -17.82
C HIS A 40 11.53 -46.04 -16.43
N ARG A 41 12.38 -46.80 -15.74
CA ARG A 41 12.08 -47.37 -14.41
C ARG A 41 11.67 -46.32 -13.38
N ASP A 42 12.29 -45.15 -13.43
CA ASP A 42 12.05 -44.06 -12.49
C ASP A 42 10.72 -43.33 -12.73
N ALA A 43 10.25 -43.26 -13.98
CA ALA A 43 8.90 -42.78 -14.26
C ALA A 43 7.85 -43.70 -13.63
N LYS A 44 8.08 -45.02 -13.66
CA LYS A 44 7.20 -46.00 -12.98
C LYS A 44 7.20 -45.80 -11.46
N ALA A 45 8.37 -45.52 -10.87
CA ALA A 45 8.48 -45.23 -9.44
C ALA A 45 7.71 -43.96 -9.04
N ILE A 46 7.85 -42.88 -9.80
CA ILE A 46 7.09 -41.63 -9.62
C ILE A 46 5.58 -41.91 -9.69
N TYR A 47 5.19 -42.66 -10.70
CA TYR A 47 3.80 -43.00 -10.96
C TYR A 47 3.16 -43.85 -9.86
N HIS A 48 3.89 -44.85 -9.38
CA HIS A 48 3.48 -45.68 -8.25
C HIS A 48 3.34 -44.86 -6.97
N THR A 49 4.32 -43.98 -6.69
CA THR A 49 4.29 -43.09 -5.52
C THR A 49 3.06 -42.18 -5.54
N ILE A 50 2.77 -41.56 -6.69
CA ILE A 50 1.57 -40.73 -6.86
C ILE A 50 0.30 -41.55 -6.65
N HIS A 51 0.22 -42.77 -7.20
CA HIS A 51 -0.92 -43.65 -7.00
C HIS A 51 -1.16 -43.95 -5.52
N THR A 52 -0.10 -44.30 -4.78
CA THR A 52 -0.18 -44.52 -3.33
C THR A 52 -0.70 -43.28 -2.60
N ALA A 53 -0.22 -42.09 -2.96
CA ALA A 53 -0.72 -40.84 -2.38
C ALA A 53 -2.22 -40.62 -2.63
N LEU A 54 -2.72 -40.93 -3.84
CA LEU A 54 -4.14 -40.80 -4.19
C LEU A 54 -5.04 -41.84 -3.48
N LEU A 55 -4.46 -42.96 -3.04
CA LEU A 55 -5.18 -43.98 -2.27
C LEU A 55 -5.23 -43.67 -0.77
N SER A 56 -4.33 -42.82 -0.26
CA SER A 56 -4.21 -42.47 1.16
C SER A 56 -5.46 -41.80 1.75
N ASP A 57 -5.62 -41.95 3.07
CA ASP A 57 -6.69 -41.29 3.84
C ASP A 57 -6.55 -39.75 3.77
N TRP A 58 -5.32 -39.24 3.66
CA TRP A 58 -5.05 -37.83 3.44
C TRP A 58 -5.79 -37.31 2.19
N TRP A 59 -5.73 -38.05 1.08
CA TRP A 59 -6.39 -37.64 -0.16
C TRP A 59 -7.92 -37.77 -0.08
N ARG A 60 -8.42 -38.85 0.54
CA ARG A 60 -9.85 -39.20 0.56
C ARG A 60 -10.65 -38.42 1.60
N GLU A 61 -10.07 -38.20 2.78
CA GLU A 61 -10.80 -37.70 3.95
C GLU A 61 -10.37 -36.30 4.38
N MET A 62 -9.10 -35.92 4.17
CA MET A 62 -8.58 -34.64 4.68
C MET A 62 -8.65 -33.48 3.67
N LEU A 63 -8.68 -33.76 2.36
CA LEU A 63 -8.69 -32.71 1.34
C LEU A 63 -10.10 -32.19 1.03
N THR A 64 -10.25 -30.87 0.97
CA THR A 64 -11.47 -30.24 0.44
C THR A 64 -11.59 -30.47 -1.08
N GLU A 65 -12.82 -30.47 -1.62
CA GLU A 65 -13.06 -30.58 -3.07
C GLU A 65 -12.29 -29.53 -3.90
N LYS A 66 -12.08 -28.34 -3.34
CA LYS A 66 -11.30 -27.29 -4.00
C LYS A 66 -9.83 -27.67 -4.10
N SER A 67 -9.26 -28.23 -3.03
CA SER A 67 -7.87 -28.71 -3.00
C SER A 67 -7.69 -29.87 -3.98
N ILE A 68 -8.60 -30.85 -3.98
CA ILE A 68 -8.59 -31.99 -4.90
C ILE A 68 -8.54 -31.50 -6.37
N ARG A 69 -9.40 -30.54 -6.73
CA ARG A 69 -9.39 -29.95 -8.09
C ARG A 69 -8.04 -29.32 -8.44
N GLN A 70 -7.39 -28.62 -7.51
CA GLN A 70 -6.09 -28.00 -7.73
C GLN A 70 -4.98 -29.05 -7.96
N TYR A 71 -4.96 -30.11 -7.14
CA TYR A 71 -4.03 -31.22 -7.29
C TYR A 71 -4.24 -31.95 -8.63
N LYS A 72 -5.50 -32.29 -8.96
CA LYS A 72 -5.85 -32.94 -10.24
C LYS A 72 -5.40 -32.11 -11.45
N SER A 73 -5.65 -30.80 -11.44
CA SER A 73 -5.19 -29.90 -12.51
C SER A 73 -3.68 -29.92 -12.64
N SER A 74 -2.94 -29.81 -11.53
CA SER A 74 -1.47 -29.80 -11.55
C SER A 74 -0.89 -31.14 -12.00
N LEU A 75 -1.48 -32.24 -11.52
CA LEU A 75 -1.10 -33.61 -11.83
C LEU A 75 -1.36 -33.95 -13.30
N SER A 76 -2.50 -33.54 -13.86
CA SER A 76 -2.80 -33.75 -15.28
C SER A 76 -1.75 -33.13 -16.20
N THR A 77 -1.30 -31.92 -15.89
CA THR A 77 -0.26 -31.24 -16.67
C THR A 77 1.09 -31.94 -16.53
N PHE A 78 1.43 -32.38 -15.32
CA PHE A 78 2.67 -33.10 -15.06
C PHE A 78 2.72 -34.45 -15.75
N LEU A 79 1.66 -35.27 -15.66
CA LEU A 79 1.62 -36.60 -16.28
C LEU A 79 1.69 -36.52 -17.81
N ASN A 80 1.02 -35.53 -18.43
CA ASN A 80 1.13 -35.30 -19.87
C ASN A 80 2.56 -34.92 -20.29
N TRP A 81 3.25 -34.12 -19.49
CA TRP A 81 4.65 -33.77 -19.74
C TRP A 81 5.59 -34.96 -19.52
N LEU A 82 5.42 -35.69 -18.42
CA LEU A 82 6.28 -36.83 -18.05
C LEU A 82 6.20 -37.96 -19.09
N ARG A 83 5.05 -38.12 -19.74
CA ARG A 83 4.87 -39.07 -20.85
C ARG A 83 5.90 -38.86 -21.96
N ASP A 84 6.10 -37.60 -22.35
CA ASP A 84 6.88 -37.23 -23.52
C ASP A 84 8.35 -36.89 -23.15
N HIS A 85 8.66 -36.80 -21.85
CA HIS A 85 9.97 -36.44 -21.33
C HIS A 85 10.97 -37.62 -21.30
N GLN A 86 12.18 -37.41 -21.81
CA GLN A 86 13.24 -38.41 -21.83
C GLN A 86 14.03 -38.43 -20.51
N LEU A 87 13.88 -39.51 -19.75
CA LEU A 87 14.66 -39.76 -18.54
C LEU A 87 15.93 -40.54 -18.87
N THR A 88 17.04 -40.10 -18.30
CA THR A 88 18.38 -40.67 -18.41
C THR A 88 18.98 -40.80 -17.01
N GLU A 89 20.06 -41.58 -16.86
CA GLU A 89 20.76 -41.67 -15.57
C GLU A 89 21.31 -40.31 -15.09
N GLY A 90 21.55 -39.36 -16.01
CA GLY A 90 22.07 -38.03 -15.70
C GLY A 90 21.04 -37.03 -15.17
N ASN A 91 19.75 -37.14 -15.57
CA ASN A 91 18.69 -36.20 -15.16
C ASN A 91 17.60 -36.86 -14.29
N ARG A 92 17.76 -38.12 -13.90
CA ARG A 92 16.77 -38.86 -13.11
C ARG A 92 16.39 -38.20 -11.77
N PHE A 93 17.27 -37.40 -11.17
CA PHE A 93 16.96 -36.67 -9.93
C PHE A 93 16.48 -35.22 -10.19
N ASP A 94 16.55 -34.77 -11.45
CA ASP A 94 16.16 -33.42 -11.84
C ASP A 94 14.76 -33.36 -12.47
N VAL A 95 14.01 -34.45 -12.51
CA VAL A 95 12.70 -34.52 -13.20
C VAL A 95 11.73 -33.40 -12.82
N LEU A 96 11.64 -33.06 -11.52
CA LEU A 96 10.80 -31.94 -11.08
C LEU A 96 11.44 -30.58 -11.38
N ASN A 97 12.75 -30.47 -11.41
CA ASN A 97 13.47 -29.26 -11.82
C ASN A 97 13.28 -29.02 -13.33
N ASP A 98 13.41 -30.05 -14.16
CA ASP A 98 13.15 -30.06 -15.60
C ASP A 98 11.69 -29.70 -15.90
N TYR A 99 10.74 -30.26 -15.14
CA TYR A 99 9.33 -29.89 -15.26
C TYR A 99 9.08 -28.42 -14.94
N GLN A 100 9.70 -27.90 -13.88
CA GLN A 100 9.61 -26.48 -13.53
C GLN A 100 10.18 -25.60 -14.65
N ALA A 101 11.35 -25.95 -15.19
CA ALA A 101 11.99 -25.24 -16.29
C ALA A 101 11.12 -25.25 -17.56
N PHE A 102 10.55 -26.41 -17.92
CA PHE A 102 9.58 -26.52 -19.03
C PHE A 102 8.39 -25.59 -18.83
N ARG A 103 7.78 -25.62 -17.64
CA ARG A 103 6.59 -24.80 -17.34
C ARG A 103 6.90 -23.30 -17.41
N VAL A 104 8.08 -22.87 -16.96
CA VAL A 104 8.49 -21.46 -17.02
C VAL A 104 8.87 -21.05 -18.44
N ASN A 105 9.77 -21.80 -19.10
CA ASN A 105 10.38 -21.41 -20.36
C ASN A 105 9.43 -21.61 -21.55
N GLU A 106 8.75 -22.76 -21.62
CA GLU A 106 7.87 -23.12 -22.74
C GLU A 106 6.41 -22.83 -22.40
N GLY A 107 6.00 -23.10 -21.16
CA GLY A 107 4.65 -22.84 -20.68
C GLY A 107 4.37 -21.36 -20.37
N ASN A 108 5.41 -20.51 -20.32
CA ASN A 108 5.35 -19.09 -19.96
C ASN A 108 4.53 -18.84 -18.67
N VAL A 109 4.67 -19.74 -17.69
CA VAL A 109 4.05 -19.57 -16.36
C VAL A 109 5.07 -19.06 -15.35
N LYS A 110 4.59 -18.31 -14.35
CA LYS A 110 5.45 -17.85 -13.25
C LYS A 110 5.99 -19.02 -12.42
N PRO A 111 7.16 -18.89 -11.77
CA PRO A 111 7.76 -19.94 -10.95
C PRO A 111 6.81 -20.59 -9.94
N GLN A 112 5.98 -19.79 -9.26
CA GLN A 112 4.98 -20.25 -8.27
C GLN A 112 3.77 -20.98 -8.89
N SER A 113 3.61 -20.96 -10.22
CA SER A 113 2.47 -21.53 -10.95
C SER A 113 2.84 -22.77 -11.78
N THR A 114 4.07 -23.27 -11.65
CA THR A 114 4.56 -24.50 -12.31
C THR A 114 3.78 -25.74 -11.88
N GLY A 115 3.10 -25.70 -10.73
CA GLY A 115 2.40 -26.86 -10.18
C GLY A 115 3.32 -27.93 -9.59
N ALA A 116 4.64 -27.70 -9.56
CA ALA A 116 5.62 -28.64 -9.01
C ALA A 116 5.44 -28.89 -7.51
N ARG A 117 5.06 -27.86 -6.74
CA ARG A 117 4.81 -27.99 -5.29
C ARG A 117 3.70 -28.99 -4.96
N PRO A 118 2.50 -28.94 -5.59
CA PRO A 118 1.53 -30.02 -5.50
C PRO A 118 2.07 -31.42 -5.84
N ILE A 119 2.92 -31.56 -6.86
CA ILE A 119 3.50 -32.86 -7.23
C ILE A 119 4.48 -33.34 -6.15
N LEU A 120 5.35 -32.46 -5.66
CA LEU A 120 6.28 -32.76 -4.57
C LEU A 120 5.53 -33.22 -3.32
N THR A 121 4.42 -32.56 -2.95
CA THR A 121 3.58 -33.00 -1.84
C THR A 121 2.96 -34.39 -2.08
N LEU A 122 2.52 -34.70 -3.30
CA LEU A 122 2.03 -36.04 -3.64
C LEU A 122 3.14 -37.09 -3.51
N LEU A 123 4.37 -36.77 -3.93
CA LEU A 123 5.50 -37.67 -3.77
C LEU A 123 5.85 -37.90 -2.30
N GLN A 124 5.84 -36.85 -1.47
CA GLN A 124 6.08 -36.96 -0.03
C GLN A 124 5.06 -37.88 0.64
N ILE A 125 3.75 -37.60 0.46
CA ILE A 125 2.68 -38.42 1.04
C ILE A 125 2.74 -39.87 0.54
N GLY A 126 2.99 -40.06 -0.77
CA GLY A 126 3.08 -41.38 -1.36
C GLY A 126 4.31 -42.17 -0.90
N CYS A 127 5.43 -41.48 -0.64
CA CYS A 127 6.65 -42.09 -0.12
C CYS A 127 6.48 -42.53 1.34
N ASP A 128 5.78 -41.73 2.15
CA ASP A 128 5.49 -42.04 3.56
C ASP A 128 4.56 -43.26 3.74
N HIS A 129 3.72 -43.56 2.72
CA HIS A 129 2.66 -44.58 2.79
C HIS A 129 2.94 -45.80 1.90
N GLY A 130 4.07 -45.84 1.18
CA GLY A 130 4.37 -46.88 0.19
C GLY A 130 5.39 -47.92 0.66
N GLU A 131 5.08 -49.20 0.50
CA GLU A 131 6.06 -50.31 0.58
C GLU A 131 6.86 -50.38 -0.74
N LEU A 132 7.72 -49.40 -0.98
CA LEU A 132 8.55 -49.29 -2.21
C LEU A 132 9.87 -50.06 -2.06
N GLU A 133 9.86 -51.39 -2.14
CA GLU A 133 11.10 -52.18 -2.13
C GLU A 133 12.03 -51.77 -3.31
N GLY A 134 13.23 -51.28 -3.00
CA GLY A 134 14.29 -50.92 -3.96
C GLY A 134 14.14 -49.56 -4.68
N GLN A 135 12.96 -48.95 -4.70
CA GLN A 135 12.70 -47.66 -5.37
C GLN A 135 12.54 -46.47 -4.40
N TYR A 136 12.38 -46.75 -3.09
CA TYR A 136 12.26 -45.74 -2.04
C TYR A 136 13.39 -44.71 -2.06
N ARG A 137 14.65 -45.19 -2.10
CA ARG A 137 15.85 -44.33 -2.11
C ARG A 137 15.89 -43.36 -3.29
N TYR A 138 15.36 -43.77 -4.45
CA TYR A 138 15.28 -42.91 -5.62
C TYR A 138 14.30 -41.75 -5.38
N ILE A 139 13.09 -42.06 -4.90
CA ILE A 139 12.04 -41.06 -4.65
C ILE A 139 12.45 -40.10 -3.52
N GLU A 140 13.05 -40.61 -2.45
CA GLU A 140 13.59 -39.79 -1.35
C GLU A 140 14.67 -38.83 -1.87
N THR A 141 15.63 -39.34 -2.65
CA THR A 141 16.68 -38.50 -3.26
C THR A 141 16.08 -37.47 -4.24
N LEU A 142 15.05 -37.84 -5.02
CA LEU A 142 14.33 -36.91 -5.90
C LEU A 142 13.63 -35.81 -5.10
N ILE A 143 12.97 -36.14 -3.98
CA ILE A 143 12.31 -35.18 -3.10
C ILE A 143 13.35 -34.20 -2.52
N ASP A 144 14.47 -34.72 -2.01
CA ASP A 144 15.51 -33.92 -1.35
C ASP A 144 16.31 -33.04 -2.33
N SER A 145 16.53 -33.52 -3.55
CA SER A 145 17.24 -32.76 -4.60
C SER A 145 16.35 -31.76 -5.33
N THR A 146 15.02 -31.89 -5.24
CA THR A 146 14.09 -30.95 -5.88
C THR A 146 14.11 -29.59 -5.17
N LYS A 147 14.59 -28.56 -5.88
CA LYS A 147 14.51 -27.18 -5.40
C LYS A 147 13.32 -26.50 -6.07
N ILE A 148 12.28 -26.22 -5.28
CA ILE A 148 11.16 -25.43 -5.78
C ILE A 148 11.66 -24.03 -6.10
N LEU A 149 11.43 -23.58 -7.34
CA LEU A 149 11.87 -22.27 -7.80
C LEU A 149 11.33 -21.17 -6.87
N GLU A 150 12.19 -20.21 -6.55
CA GLU A 150 11.80 -19.07 -5.72
C GLU A 150 10.64 -18.33 -6.37
N THR A 151 9.67 -17.95 -5.55
CA THR A 151 8.51 -17.23 -6.03
C THR A 151 8.91 -15.82 -6.43
N GLU A 152 8.57 -15.41 -7.65
CA GLU A 152 8.73 -14.01 -8.04
C GLU A 152 7.93 -13.10 -7.11
N ASN A 153 8.53 -11.95 -6.76
CA ASN A 153 7.86 -10.91 -6.00
C ASN A 153 6.54 -10.54 -6.66
N ARG A 154 5.45 -10.68 -5.91
CA ARG A 154 4.11 -10.38 -6.41
C ARG A 154 4.00 -8.87 -6.60
N ILE A 155 3.75 -8.43 -7.84
CA ILE A 155 3.34 -7.06 -8.11
C ILE A 155 2.03 -6.80 -7.34
N PRO A 156 1.99 -5.83 -6.41
CA PRO A 156 0.80 -5.55 -5.63
C PRO A 156 -0.33 -5.09 -6.55
N ASP A 157 -1.49 -5.74 -6.44
CA ASP A 157 -2.72 -5.26 -7.07
C ASP A 157 -3.20 -4.02 -6.30
N THR A 158 -3.12 -2.85 -6.92
CA THR A 158 -3.36 -1.54 -6.32
C THR A 158 -4.21 -0.66 -7.22
N LEU A 159 -4.88 0.34 -6.64
CA LEU A 159 -5.66 1.32 -7.39
C LEU A 159 -4.78 2.16 -8.31
N THR A 160 -3.58 2.55 -7.85
CA THR A 160 -2.55 3.20 -8.68
C THR A 160 -2.17 2.30 -9.86
N GLY A 161 -1.85 1.02 -9.60
CA GLY A 161 -1.53 0.05 -10.65
C GLY A 161 -2.66 -0.20 -11.66
N TRP A 162 -3.93 -0.01 -11.26
CA TRP A 162 -5.05 -0.05 -12.20
C TRP A 162 -5.05 1.15 -13.15
N PHE A 163 -4.79 2.36 -12.65
CA PHE A 163 -4.68 3.55 -13.49
C PHE A 163 -3.42 3.53 -14.37
N SER A 164 -2.30 3.00 -13.87
CA SER A 164 -1.04 2.87 -14.62
C SER A 164 -1.13 1.92 -15.82
N GLN A 165 -2.18 1.09 -15.94
CA GLN A 165 -2.45 0.32 -17.17
C GLN A 165 -2.89 1.21 -18.35
N MET A 166 -3.20 2.47 -18.09
CA MET A 166 -3.64 3.46 -19.07
C MET A 166 -2.59 4.57 -19.21
N ASP A 167 -1.43 4.26 -19.80
CA ASP A 167 -0.32 5.22 -19.96
C ASP A 167 -0.75 6.53 -20.64
N TRP A 168 -1.72 6.45 -21.55
CA TRP A 168 -2.30 7.61 -22.24
C TRP A 168 -3.03 8.58 -21.29
N LEU A 169 -3.47 8.14 -20.11
CA LEU A 169 -4.22 8.95 -19.17
C LEU A 169 -3.38 10.13 -18.65
N ARG A 170 -2.06 9.95 -18.51
CA ARG A 170 -1.11 11.01 -18.11
C ARG A 170 -1.25 12.25 -18.99
N THR A 171 -1.37 12.06 -20.31
CA THR A 171 -1.51 13.17 -21.28
C THR A 171 -2.82 13.95 -21.15
N ILE A 172 -3.84 13.35 -20.53
CA ILE A 172 -5.17 13.94 -20.36
C ILE A 172 -5.28 14.69 -19.03
N VAL A 173 -4.70 14.13 -17.96
CA VAL A 173 -4.85 14.65 -16.60
C VAL A 173 -3.71 15.57 -16.17
N GLY A 174 -2.60 15.54 -16.90
CA GLY A 174 -1.40 16.33 -16.61
C GLY A 174 -0.45 15.62 -15.64
N ASP A 175 0.80 16.09 -15.62
CA ASP A 175 1.87 15.49 -14.83
C ASP A 175 1.62 15.59 -13.33
N ASP A 176 1.08 16.71 -12.83
CA ASP A 176 0.85 16.92 -11.41
C ASP A 176 -0.13 15.89 -10.82
N ASP A 177 -1.27 15.67 -11.49
CA ASP A 177 -2.26 14.68 -11.05
C ASP A 177 -1.75 13.24 -11.22
N TRP A 178 -0.97 13.00 -12.27
CA TRP A 178 -0.40 11.68 -12.54
C TRP A 178 0.64 11.30 -11.48
N LEU A 179 1.63 12.16 -11.22
CA LEU A 179 2.67 11.94 -10.22
C LEU A 179 2.07 11.85 -8.82
N ALA A 180 1.10 12.71 -8.50
CA ALA A 180 0.47 12.68 -7.19
C ALA A 180 -0.46 11.46 -6.98
N MET A 181 -0.81 10.72 -8.04
CA MET A 181 -1.50 9.43 -7.95
C MET A 181 -0.57 8.30 -7.49
N GLU A 182 0.75 8.47 -7.64
CA GLU A 182 1.73 7.51 -7.13
C GLU A 182 1.75 7.44 -5.60
N SER A 183 1.13 8.40 -4.89
CA SER A 183 0.88 8.30 -3.45
C SER A 183 -0.45 7.58 -3.19
N PRO A 184 -0.44 6.32 -2.71
CA PRO A 184 -1.62 5.64 -2.21
C PRO A 184 -2.41 6.49 -1.21
N LYS A 185 -1.73 7.24 -0.34
CA LYS A 185 -2.38 8.08 0.68
C LYS A 185 -3.30 9.12 0.06
N LEU A 186 -2.76 9.95 -0.84
CA LEU A 186 -3.56 11.00 -1.49
C LEU A 186 -4.68 10.43 -2.36
N LEU A 187 -4.42 9.30 -3.05
CA LEU A 187 -5.42 8.64 -3.88
C LEU A 187 -6.55 8.03 -3.04
N MET A 188 -6.22 7.36 -1.93
CA MET A 188 -7.20 6.69 -1.08
C MET A 188 -8.05 7.65 -0.26
N GLU A 189 -7.52 8.81 0.14
CA GLU A 189 -8.33 9.89 0.74
C GLU A 189 -9.37 10.41 -0.24
N SER A 190 -8.97 10.64 -1.49
CA SER A 190 -9.89 11.05 -2.56
C SER A 190 -10.94 9.97 -2.85
N PHE A 191 -10.50 8.71 -2.90
CA PHE A 191 -11.36 7.54 -3.11
C PHE A 191 -12.43 7.42 -2.03
N SER A 192 -12.04 7.31 -0.76
CA SER A 192 -12.98 7.00 0.32
C SER A 192 -14.05 8.08 0.48
N VAL A 193 -13.67 9.36 0.36
CA VAL A 193 -14.61 10.48 0.41
C VAL A 193 -15.56 10.45 -0.79
N THR A 194 -15.06 10.18 -2.00
CA THR A 194 -15.90 10.08 -3.21
C THR A 194 -16.93 8.95 -3.06
N ILE A 195 -16.50 7.76 -2.65
CA ILE A 195 -17.37 6.59 -2.49
C ILE A 195 -18.41 6.82 -1.39
N ALA A 196 -17.99 7.30 -0.22
CA ALA A 196 -18.88 7.51 0.92
C ALA A 196 -19.88 8.65 0.68
N SER A 197 -19.46 9.75 0.06
CA SER A 197 -20.37 10.85 -0.30
C SER A 197 -21.40 10.39 -1.33
N THR A 198 -20.96 9.60 -2.32
CA THR A 198 -21.88 9.02 -3.32
C THR A 198 -22.89 8.09 -2.66
N LEU A 199 -22.43 7.16 -1.81
CA LEU A 199 -23.32 6.22 -1.11
C LEU A 199 -24.35 6.97 -0.25
N LEU A 200 -23.89 7.91 0.58
CA LEU A 200 -24.76 8.66 1.48
C LEU A 200 -25.80 9.49 0.73
N TRP A 201 -25.39 10.15 -0.36
CA TRP A 201 -26.27 10.96 -1.19
C TRP A 201 -27.33 10.09 -1.90
N VAL A 202 -26.91 8.98 -2.52
CA VAL A 202 -27.81 8.02 -3.16
C VAL A 202 -28.82 7.46 -2.16
N GLN A 203 -28.39 7.09 -0.95
CA GLN A 203 -29.28 6.60 0.11
C GLN A 203 -30.27 7.65 0.60
N LYS A 204 -29.89 8.93 0.61
CA LYS A 204 -30.82 10.03 0.93
C LYS A 204 -31.92 10.11 -0.12
N VAL A 205 -31.56 10.22 -1.39
CA VAL A 205 -32.53 10.29 -2.48
C VAL A 205 -33.41 9.04 -2.53
N ARG A 206 -32.83 7.85 -2.35
CA ARG A 206 -33.58 6.58 -2.36
C ARG A 206 -34.57 6.46 -1.21
N SER A 207 -34.24 6.94 -0.01
CA SER A 207 -35.17 6.95 1.12
C SER A 207 -36.41 7.79 0.82
N ASP A 208 -36.21 8.97 0.21
CA ASP A 208 -37.31 9.89 -0.12
C ASP A 208 -38.14 9.37 -1.29
N ILE A 209 -37.49 8.77 -2.31
CA ILE A 209 -38.18 8.07 -3.40
C ILE A 209 -38.96 6.85 -2.88
N ARG A 210 -38.43 6.09 -1.93
CA ARG A 210 -39.17 4.98 -1.31
C ARG A 210 -40.44 5.49 -0.60
N ALA A 211 -40.35 6.61 0.11
CA ALA A 211 -41.52 7.24 0.71
C ALA A 211 -42.54 7.70 -0.36
N LEU A 212 -42.07 8.28 -1.45
CA LEU A 212 -42.91 8.66 -2.59
C LEU A 212 -43.61 7.45 -3.22
N VAL A 213 -42.90 6.32 -3.40
CA VAL A 213 -43.46 5.08 -3.93
C VAL A 213 -44.54 4.53 -3.00
N LYS A 214 -44.30 4.52 -1.67
CA LYS A 214 -45.29 4.08 -0.67
C LYS A 214 -46.55 4.95 -0.65
N LYS A 215 -46.40 6.27 -0.87
CA LYS A 215 -47.54 7.20 -0.99
C LYS A 215 -48.37 6.97 -2.26
N ASN A 216 -47.79 6.33 -3.27
CA ASN A 216 -48.38 6.13 -4.59
C ASN A 216 -48.48 4.62 -4.93
N PRO A 217 -49.35 3.86 -4.25
CA PRO A 217 -49.40 2.39 -4.38
C PRO A 217 -49.73 1.91 -5.79
N HIS A 218 -50.36 2.74 -6.63
CA HIS A 218 -50.60 2.44 -8.05
C HIS A 218 -49.31 2.15 -8.81
N LEU A 219 -48.15 2.67 -8.38
CA LEU A 219 -46.85 2.37 -9.01
C LEU A 219 -46.51 0.88 -8.99
N ALA A 220 -47.01 0.13 -8.00
CA ALA A 220 -46.76 -1.32 -7.90
C ALA A 220 -47.52 -2.10 -9.00
N THR A 221 -48.72 -1.63 -9.36
CA THR A 221 -49.63 -2.29 -10.29
C THR A 221 -49.55 -1.77 -11.73
N ILE A 222 -48.70 -0.75 -11.98
CA ILE A 222 -48.45 -0.24 -13.32
C ILE A 222 -48.00 -1.37 -14.23
N GLY A 223 -48.71 -1.53 -15.36
CA GLY A 223 -48.35 -2.46 -16.42
C GLY A 223 -48.49 -3.93 -16.03
N GLU A 224 -49.23 -4.28 -14.98
CA GLU A 224 -49.51 -5.69 -14.64
C GLU A 224 -50.22 -6.45 -15.77
N ASN A 225 -51.01 -5.74 -16.58
CA ASN A 225 -51.68 -6.31 -17.75
C ASN A 225 -50.75 -6.46 -18.97
N LEU A 226 -49.50 -6.00 -18.90
CA LEU A 226 -48.54 -6.11 -19.99
C LEU A 226 -47.74 -7.41 -19.86
N GLN A 227 -47.68 -8.19 -20.93
CA GLN A 227 -46.91 -9.44 -20.96
C GLN A 227 -45.38 -9.20 -20.93
N ASN A 228 -44.92 -8.03 -21.39
CA ASN A 228 -43.50 -7.70 -21.49
C ASN A 228 -43.01 -6.94 -20.27
N LYS A 229 -42.03 -7.52 -19.56
CA LYS A 229 -41.37 -6.90 -18.40
C LYS A 229 -40.71 -5.55 -18.76
N SER A 230 -40.16 -5.41 -19.97
CA SER A 230 -39.52 -4.17 -20.42
C SER A 230 -40.50 -3.01 -20.49
N ASP A 231 -41.68 -3.25 -21.06
CA ASP A 231 -42.72 -2.24 -21.20
C ASP A 231 -43.25 -1.83 -19.81
N ARG A 232 -43.50 -2.81 -18.93
CA ARG A 232 -43.89 -2.56 -17.54
C ARG A 232 -42.89 -1.62 -16.84
N ASN A 233 -41.59 -1.88 -17.00
CA ASN A 233 -40.54 -1.05 -16.41
C ASN A 233 -40.50 0.35 -16.99
N ALA A 234 -40.68 0.50 -18.31
CA ALA A 234 -40.71 1.79 -18.96
C ALA A 234 -41.89 2.65 -18.46
N HIS A 235 -43.07 2.04 -18.30
CA HIS A 235 -44.23 2.69 -17.69
C HIS A 235 -43.97 3.10 -16.23
N TYR A 236 -43.41 2.20 -15.41
CA TYR A 236 -43.03 2.51 -14.03
C TYR A 236 -42.05 3.68 -13.94
N CYS A 237 -40.97 3.64 -14.74
CA CYS A 237 -39.96 4.69 -14.79
C CYS A 237 -40.55 6.04 -15.19
N ARG A 238 -41.45 6.04 -16.19
CA ARG A 238 -42.15 7.25 -16.62
C ARG A 238 -42.97 7.86 -15.48
N GLU A 239 -43.85 7.08 -14.85
CA GLU A 239 -44.71 7.60 -13.79
C GLU A 239 -43.91 8.04 -12.56
N LEU A 240 -42.88 7.28 -12.17
CA LEU A 240 -41.97 7.67 -11.09
C LEU A 240 -41.29 9.01 -11.40
N LEU A 241 -40.81 9.20 -12.63
CA LEU A 241 -40.16 10.44 -13.06
C LEU A 241 -41.13 11.63 -13.03
N ILE A 242 -42.37 11.44 -13.47
CA ILE A 242 -43.41 12.49 -13.44
C ILE A 242 -43.74 12.87 -12.00
N LEU A 243 -43.99 11.89 -11.13
CA LEU A 243 -44.29 12.13 -9.72
C LEU A 243 -43.13 12.86 -9.03
N ALA A 244 -41.90 12.40 -9.23
CA ALA A 244 -40.72 13.01 -8.65
C ALA A 244 -40.48 14.44 -9.17
N SER A 245 -40.81 14.74 -10.44
CA SER A 245 -40.67 16.09 -10.99
C SER A 245 -41.64 17.12 -10.37
N ARG A 246 -42.74 16.63 -9.76
CA ARG A 246 -43.81 17.46 -9.18
C ARG A 246 -43.71 17.59 -7.67
N ASP A 247 -42.81 16.85 -7.02
CA ASP A 247 -42.66 16.87 -5.57
C ASP A 247 -41.50 17.81 -5.16
N PRO A 248 -41.80 19.02 -4.65
CA PRO A 248 -40.77 19.97 -4.25
C PRO A 248 -40.05 19.57 -2.96
N ALA A 249 -40.54 18.58 -2.22
CA ALA A 249 -39.92 18.11 -0.98
C ALA A 249 -38.70 17.19 -1.24
N LEU A 250 -38.52 16.71 -2.47
CA LEU A 250 -37.42 15.82 -2.81
C LEU A 250 -36.06 16.55 -2.79
N PRO A 251 -34.96 15.86 -2.43
CA PRO A 251 -33.63 16.46 -2.42
C PRO A 251 -33.21 17.02 -3.78
N ALA A 252 -32.44 18.11 -3.77
CA ALA A 252 -31.82 18.64 -4.98
C ALA A 252 -31.00 17.57 -5.71
N GLY A 253 -31.12 17.52 -7.05
CA GLY A 253 -30.48 16.51 -7.90
C GLY A 253 -31.21 15.17 -7.98
N THR A 254 -32.36 14.99 -7.31
CA THR A 254 -33.17 13.75 -7.42
C THR A 254 -33.56 13.45 -8.86
N LEU A 255 -34.06 14.45 -9.60
CA LEU A 255 -34.43 14.28 -11.00
C LEU A 255 -33.23 13.86 -11.85
N ASP A 256 -32.05 14.42 -11.59
CA ASP A 256 -30.83 14.08 -12.32
C ASP A 256 -30.38 12.65 -12.02
N LEU A 257 -30.58 12.16 -10.79
CA LEU A 257 -30.28 10.79 -10.42
C LEU A 257 -31.25 9.78 -11.07
N LEU A 258 -32.54 10.10 -11.11
CA LEU A 258 -33.54 9.29 -11.82
C LEU A 258 -33.22 9.21 -13.32
N LEU A 259 -32.90 10.35 -13.94
CA LEU A 259 -32.45 10.40 -15.32
C LEU A 259 -31.14 9.63 -15.51
N ALA A 260 -30.20 9.68 -14.57
CA ALA A 260 -28.93 8.95 -14.62
C ALA A 260 -29.09 7.42 -14.46
N ASP A 261 -30.11 6.95 -13.74
CA ASP A 261 -30.36 5.53 -13.55
C ASP A 261 -31.04 4.91 -14.79
N PHE A 262 -32.20 5.45 -15.18
CA PHE A 262 -33.09 4.75 -16.11
C PHE A 262 -33.50 5.52 -17.36
N ALA A 263 -33.08 6.78 -17.57
CA ALA A 263 -33.35 7.45 -18.84
C ALA A 263 -32.28 7.13 -19.90
N GLN A 264 -32.66 7.05 -21.16
CA GLN A 264 -31.74 6.94 -22.29
C GLN A 264 -30.99 8.27 -22.50
N PRO A 265 -29.66 8.29 -22.70
CA PRO A 265 -28.92 9.55 -22.84
C PRO A 265 -29.47 10.48 -23.92
N GLY A 266 -29.83 9.92 -25.09
CA GLY A 266 -30.44 10.70 -26.17
C GLY A 266 -31.83 11.27 -25.82
N ALA A 267 -32.51 10.73 -24.81
CA ALA A 267 -33.82 11.19 -24.37
C ALA A 267 -33.76 12.22 -23.23
N HIS A 268 -32.58 12.53 -22.67
CA HIS A 268 -32.46 13.42 -21.50
C HIS A 268 -33.03 14.82 -21.74
N GLU A 269 -32.71 15.43 -22.88
CA GLU A 269 -33.19 16.76 -23.23
C GLU A 269 -34.70 16.78 -23.49
N TYR A 270 -35.21 15.76 -24.19
CA TYR A 270 -36.64 15.56 -24.40
C TYR A 270 -37.39 15.43 -23.06
N LEU A 271 -36.91 14.58 -22.15
CA LEU A 271 -37.54 14.37 -20.86
C LEU A 271 -37.52 15.65 -20.03
N ARG A 272 -36.39 16.36 -19.95
CA ARG A 272 -36.28 17.62 -19.21
C ARG A 272 -37.22 18.70 -19.73
N SER A 273 -37.25 18.89 -21.05
CA SER A 273 -38.11 19.92 -21.68
C SER A 273 -39.60 19.58 -21.51
N THR A 274 -39.97 18.31 -21.68
CA THR A 274 -41.36 17.84 -21.53
C THR A 274 -41.87 17.98 -20.10
N LEU A 275 -41.05 17.59 -19.11
CA LEU A 275 -41.39 17.73 -17.68
C LEU A 275 -41.55 19.21 -17.29
N ARG A 276 -40.63 20.09 -17.73
CA ARG A 276 -40.72 21.54 -17.49
C ARG A 276 -41.97 22.17 -18.11
N ALA A 277 -42.37 21.68 -19.28
CA ALA A 277 -43.58 22.15 -19.97
C ALA A 277 -44.88 21.55 -19.42
N GLY A 278 -44.82 20.66 -18.42
CA GLY A 278 -45.99 19.97 -17.87
C GLY A 278 -46.71 19.04 -18.85
N LYS A 279 -46.05 18.63 -19.94
CA LYS A 279 -46.63 17.78 -20.99
C LYS A 279 -46.54 16.30 -20.62
N SER A 280 -47.37 15.48 -21.28
CA SER A 280 -47.28 14.02 -21.15
C SER A 280 -45.97 13.49 -21.76
N VAL A 281 -45.33 12.56 -21.05
CA VAL A 281 -44.06 11.94 -21.46
C VAL A 281 -44.36 10.69 -22.30
N SER A 282 -43.88 10.67 -23.54
CA SER A 282 -43.96 9.47 -24.40
C SER A 282 -42.88 8.46 -23.99
N LEU A 283 -43.22 7.17 -24.07
CA LEU A 283 -42.25 6.07 -23.90
C LEU A 283 -41.33 5.93 -25.11
N THR A 284 -41.82 6.31 -26.29
CA THR A 284 -41.11 6.27 -27.57
C THR A 284 -41.15 7.64 -28.24
N PRO A 285 -40.42 8.64 -27.70
CA PRO A 285 -40.34 9.95 -28.32
C PRO A 285 -39.59 9.93 -29.65
N ARG A 286 -39.87 10.92 -30.50
CA ARG A 286 -39.12 11.17 -31.73
C ARG A 286 -37.89 12.02 -31.41
N ILE A 287 -36.70 11.42 -31.46
CA ILE A 287 -35.41 12.04 -31.16
C ILE A 287 -34.52 11.89 -32.39
N ASP A 288 -33.96 13.00 -32.88
CA ASP A 288 -33.18 13.05 -34.12
C ASP A 288 -33.93 12.46 -35.33
N GLY A 289 -35.22 12.74 -35.41
CA GLY A 289 -36.09 12.26 -36.49
C GLY A 289 -36.53 10.78 -36.37
N ARG A 290 -36.02 10.01 -35.41
CA ARG A 290 -36.35 8.58 -35.22
C ARG A 290 -37.07 8.33 -33.89
N TYR A 291 -37.98 7.36 -33.86
CA TYR A 291 -38.55 6.87 -32.61
C TYR A 291 -37.50 6.06 -31.85
N LYS A 292 -37.26 6.43 -30.58
CA LYS A 292 -36.32 5.74 -29.69
C LYS A 292 -37.03 5.49 -28.36
N GLU A 293 -36.74 4.37 -27.71
CA GLU A 293 -37.17 4.18 -26.32
C GLU A 293 -36.56 5.26 -25.43
N ALA A 294 -37.35 5.81 -24.50
CA ALA A 294 -36.89 6.84 -23.58
C ALA A 294 -36.23 6.27 -22.32
N PHE A 295 -36.48 5.01 -21.99
CA PHE A 295 -36.14 4.40 -20.71
C PHE A 295 -35.36 3.09 -20.87
N PHE A 296 -34.60 2.73 -19.83
CA PHE A 296 -33.92 1.46 -19.63
C PHE A 296 -34.44 0.79 -18.35
N LEU A 297 -34.04 -0.46 -18.13
CA LEU A 297 -34.21 -1.12 -16.84
C LEU A 297 -33.47 -0.32 -15.73
N PRO A 298 -34.16 0.15 -14.68
CA PRO A 298 -33.53 0.83 -13.55
C PRO A 298 -32.63 -0.12 -12.75
N THR A 299 -31.54 0.40 -12.22
CA THR A 299 -30.60 -0.36 -11.36
C THR A 299 -30.61 0.12 -9.91
N LEU A 300 -30.76 1.43 -9.71
CA LEU A 300 -31.01 2.02 -8.41
C LEU A 300 -32.48 1.83 -8.07
N PHE A 301 -33.37 2.44 -8.83
CA PHE A 301 -34.78 2.58 -8.45
C PHE A 301 -35.66 1.46 -9.01
N ALA A 302 -35.13 0.25 -9.15
CA ALA A 302 -35.94 -0.89 -9.53
C ALA A 302 -37.03 -1.15 -8.48
N LEU A 303 -38.26 -1.37 -8.93
CA LEU A 303 -39.40 -1.60 -8.05
C LEU A 303 -39.17 -2.82 -7.16
N GLU A 304 -38.56 -3.89 -7.69
CA GLU A 304 -38.28 -5.12 -6.95
C GLU A 304 -37.25 -4.92 -5.82
N ASN A 305 -36.41 -3.90 -5.94
CA ASN A 305 -35.32 -3.59 -4.99
C ASN A 305 -35.49 -2.22 -4.34
N ILE A 306 -36.72 -1.70 -4.24
CA ILE A 306 -36.95 -0.38 -3.66
C ILE A 306 -36.78 -0.40 -2.14
N ASP A 307 -37.16 -1.49 -1.48
CA ASP A 307 -37.05 -1.69 -0.03
C ASP A 307 -35.71 -2.29 0.41
N SER A 308 -34.93 -2.86 -0.52
CA SER A 308 -33.59 -3.41 -0.27
C SER A 308 -32.47 -2.49 -0.81
N PRO A 309 -31.21 -2.68 -0.40
CA PRO A 309 -30.10 -1.98 -1.03
C PRO A 309 -29.91 -2.40 -2.48
N SER A 310 -29.75 -1.40 -3.36
CA SER A 310 -29.42 -1.61 -4.77
C SER A 310 -28.04 -2.23 -4.94
N GLU A 311 -27.76 -2.74 -6.15
CA GLU A 311 -26.44 -3.26 -6.51
C GLU A 311 -25.36 -2.18 -6.34
N ILE A 312 -25.65 -0.93 -6.73
CA ILE A 312 -24.70 0.18 -6.60
C ILE A 312 -24.42 0.49 -5.13
N GLU A 313 -25.43 0.60 -4.28
CA GLU A 313 -25.23 0.82 -2.84
C GLU A 313 -24.41 -0.31 -2.21
N SER A 314 -24.76 -1.56 -2.54
CA SER A 314 -24.05 -2.75 -2.06
C SER A 314 -22.59 -2.75 -2.47
N GLN A 315 -22.28 -2.38 -3.72
CA GLN A 315 -20.92 -2.32 -4.24
C GLN A 315 -20.12 -1.18 -3.59
N LEU A 316 -20.70 0.03 -3.44
CA LEU A 316 -20.05 1.16 -2.78
C LEU A 316 -19.77 0.87 -1.30
N ALA A 317 -20.73 0.29 -0.57
CA ALA A 317 -20.54 -0.10 0.82
C ALA A 317 -19.49 -1.22 0.98
N ALA A 318 -19.46 -2.19 0.06
CA ALA A 318 -18.42 -3.22 0.03
C ALA A 318 -17.02 -2.63 -0.25
N TRP A 319 -16.93 -1.62 -1.12
CA TRP A 319 -15.68 -0.89 -1.36
C TRP A 319 -15.21 -0.13 -0.11
N LEU A 320 -16.11 0.44 0.70
CA LEU A 320 -15.75 1.02 2.00
C LEU A 320 -15.26 -0.02 3.01
N CYS A 321 -15.83 -1.23 2.99
CA CYS A 321 -15.31 -2.34 3.80
C CYS A 321 -13.91 -2.77 3.34
N ALA A 322 -13.67 -2.84 2.03
CA ALA A 322 -12.34 -3.11 1.48
C ALA A 322 -11.33 -2.00 1.83
N TRP A 323 -11.76 -0.73 1.84
CA TRP A 323 -10.94 0.40 2.30
C TRP A 323 -10.63 0.36 3.81
N GLN A 324 -11.55 -0.16 4.63
CA GLN A 324 -11.25 -0.52 6.02
C GLN A 324 -10.32 -1.73 6.14
N THR A 325 -9.92 -2.33 5.02
CA THR A 325 -9.02 -3.50 4.92
C THR A 325 -9.63 -4.84 5.27
N VAL A 326 -10.97 -4.94 5.33
CA VAL A 326 -11.65 -6.23 5.43
C VAL A 326 -11.15 -7.16 4.33
N GLN A 327 -10.88 -8.41 4.69
CA GLN A 327 -10.41 -9.41 3.74
C GLN A 327 -11.46 -9.61 2.62
N VAL A 328 -11.02 -9.43 1.37
CA VAL A 328 -11.89 -9.46 0.18
C VAL A 328 -12.78 -10.70 0.08
N THR A 329 -12.23 -11.88 0.38
CA THR A 329 -12.94 -13.16 0.35
C THR A 329 -14.02 -13.30 1.42
N ASP A 330 -13.97 -12.46 2.46
CA ASP A 330 -14.87 -12.50 3.60
C ASP A 330 -15.93 -11.38 3.55
N ILE A 331 -15.79 -10.37 2.67
CA ILE A 331 -16.79 -9.28 2.50
C ILE A 331 -18.19 -9.85 2.26
N LYS A 332 -18.35 -10.86 1.38
CA LYS A 332 -19.66 -11.49 1.10
C LYS A 332 -20.27 -12.23 2.30
N LYS A 333 -19.49 -12.51 3.34
CA LYS A 333 -19.92 -13.20 4.55
C LYS A 333 -20.36 -12.22 5.63
N LEU A 334 -20.15 -10.92 5.44
CA LEU A 334 -20.51 -9.92 6.43
C LEU A 334 -22.03 -9.84 6.64
N LYS A 335 -22.41 -9.68 7.91
CA LYS A 335 -23.78 -9.59 8.41
C LYS A 335 -23.88 -8.36 9.34
N PRO A 336 -25.08 -7.82 9.61
CA PRO A 336 -25.22 -6.66 10.50
C PRO A 336 -24.56 -6.83 11.86
N HIS A 337 -24.67 -8.00 12.51
CA HIS A 337 -24.07 -8.24 13.84
C HIS A 337 -22.53 -8.25 13.86
N HIS A 338 -21.85 -8.30 12.71
CA HIS A 338 -20.40 -8.08 12.65
C HIS A 338 -20.02 -6.61 12.86
N PHE A 339 -20.99 -5.70 12.89
CA PHE A 339 -20.79 -4.28 13.12
C PHE A 339 -21.31 -3.88 14.49
N THR A 340 -20.44 -3.32 15.31
CA THR A 340 -20.79 -2.75 16.61
C THR A 340 -20.85 -1.23 16.50
N ILE A 341 -22.02 -0.67 16.83
CA ILE A 341 -22.26 0.78 16.86
C ILE A 341 -22.13 1.25 18.30
N HIS A 342 -21.07 2.01 18.59
CA HIS A 342 -20.90 2.62 19.90
C HIS A 342 -21.67 3.93 19.96
N THR A 343 -22.40 4.17 21.06
CA THR A 343 -23.22 5.36 21.25
C THR A 343 -22.78 6.15 22.48
N ASN A 344 -23.03 7.47 22.47
CA ASN A 344 -22.86 8.29 23.66
C ASN A 344 -23.99 8.06 24.67
N LYS A 345 -23.92 8.71 25.85
CA LYS A 345 -24.96 8.63 26.89
C LYS A 345 -26.37 9.03 26.42
N GLN A 346 -26.50 9.75 25.32
CA GLN A 346 -27.78 10.18 24.72
C GLN A 346 -28.25 9.23 23.59
N GLY A 347 -27.59 8.10 23.38
CA GLY A 347 -27.91 7.14 22.32
C GLY A 347 -27.45 7.55 20.92
N ARG A 348 -26.67 8.63 20.77
CA ARG A 348 -26.16 9.08 19.47
C ARG A 348 -24.95 8.21 19.05
N PRO A 349 -24.93 7.63 17.84
CA PRO A 349 -23.77 6.91 17.32
C PRO A 349 -22.52 7.80 17.27
N ILE A 350 -21.42 7.31 17.86
CA ILE A 350 -20.11 8.01 17.92
C ILE A 350 -19.00 7.27 17.18
N SER A 351 -19.04 5.93 17.15
CA SER A 351 -18.07 5.14 16.40
C SER A 351 -18.65 3.82 15.91
N LEU A 352 -18.04 3.27 14.86
CA LEU A 352 -18.44 2.03 14.20
C LEU A 352 -17.23 1.11 14.11
N GLN A 353 -17.35 -0.09 14.67
CA GLN A 353 -16.32 -1.11 14.65
C GLN A 353 -16.83 -2.33 13.89
N CYS A 354 -15.99 -2.87 13.00
CA CYS A 354 -16.26 -4.15 12.34
C CYS A 354 -15.45 -5.24 13.07
N ASN A 355 -16.08 -6.35 13.45
CA ASN A 355 -15.41 -7.55 13.93
C ASN A 355 -15.91 -8.75 13.12
N TYR A 356 -14.99 -9.43 12.43
CA TYR A 356 -15.35 -10.56 11.56
C TYR A 356 -14.36 -11.71 11.66
N TYR A 357 -14.84 -12.93 11.44
CA TYR A 357 -14.00 -14.12 11.35
C TYR A 357 -13.31 -14.20 9.98
N LYS A 358 -11.98 -14.13 9.96
CA LYS A 358 -11.17 -14.23 8.74
C LYS A 358 -10.84 -15.69 8.46
N GLY A 359 -11.57 -16.28 7.50
CA GLY A 359 -11.53 -17.73 7.26
C GLY A 359 -10.15 -18.31 6.96
N ARG A 360 -9.28 -17.58 6.23
CA ARG A 360 -7.95 -18.08 5.84
C ARG A 360 -6.90 -18.08 6.95
N SER A 361 -7.14 -17.36 8.05
CA SER A 361 -6.22 -17.30 9.19
C SER A 361 -6.81 -17.87 10.47
N GLY A 362 -8.05 -18.35 10.43
CA GLY A 362 -8.71 -18.97 11.58
C GLY A 362 -8.92 -18.04 12.79
N ARG A 363 -8.93 -16.72 12.59
CA ARG A 363 -8.98 -15.73 13.68
C ARG A 363 -9.96 -14.61 13.40
N HIS A 364 -10.49 -14.02 14.47
CA HIS A 364 -11.22 -12.77 14.41
C HIS A 364 -10.28 -11.62 14.05
N GLN A 365 -10.79 -10.65 13.29
CA GLN A 365 -10.07 -9.45 12.89
C GLN A 365 -10.95 -8.22 13.08
N GLU A 366 -10.29 -7.15 13.51
CA GLU A 366 -10.91 -5.86 13.81
C GLU A 366 -10.25 -4.75 12.97
N PRO A 367 -10.80 -4.46 11.78
CA PRO A 367 -10.48 -3.26 11.01
C PRO A 367 -10.48 -1.97 11.82
N PRO A 368 -9.81 -0.89 11.33
CA PRO A 368 -9.80 0.39 12.03
C PRO A 368 -11.21 0.92 12.31
N VAL A 369 -11.40 1.41 13.54
CA VAL A 369 -12.66 2.01 13.99
C VAL A 369 -12.94 3.29 13.20
N LEU A 370 -14.18 3.48 12.77
CA LEU A 370 -14.64 4.71 12.14
C LEU A 370 -15.28 5.65 13.14
N ASP A 371 -14.95 6.94 13.04
CA ASP A 371 -15.46 7.99 13.92
C ASP A 371 -16.63 8.77 13.28
N ALA A 372 -17.54 9.29 14.10
CA ALA A 372 -18.72 10.05 13.66
C ALA A 372 -18.42 11.31 12.83
N GLN A 373 -17.21 11.86 12.89
CA GLN A 373 -16.76 12.97 12.06
C GLN A 373 -16.52 12.53 10.61
N GLN A 374 -16.15 11.27 10.38
CA GLN A 374 -15.84 10.72 9.08
C GLN A 374 -17.11 10.53 8.23
N ILE A 375 -17.00 10.78 6.93
CA ILE A 375 -18.14 10.64 6.01
C ILE A 375 -18.45 9.16 5.75
N GLU A 376 -17.42 8.31 5.79
CA GLU A 376 -17.47 6.86 5.66
C GLU A 376 -18.33 6.24 6.76
N PHE A 377 -18.18 6.71 8.01
CA PHE A 377 -19.05 6.34 9.13
C PHE A 377 -20.51 6.62 8.83
N LYS A 378 -20.83 7.85 8.40
CA LYS A 378 -22.22 8.28 8.13
C LYS A 378 -22.87 7.44 7.03
N ALA A 379 -22.11 7.16 5.97
CA ALA A 379 -22.58 6.34 4.86
C ALA A 379 -22.84 4.88 5.28
N LEU A 380 -21.93 4.27 6.04
CA LEU A 380 -22.09 2.89 6.49
C LEU A 380 -23.18 2.71 7.54
N ILE A 381 -23.31 3.63 8.51
CA ILE A 381 -24.41 3.59 9.49
C ILE A 381 -25.75 3.65 8.77
N LYS A 382 -25.92 4.56 7.81
CA LYS A 382 -27.16 4.64 7.02
C LYS A 382 -27.41 3.37 6.20
N PHE A 383 -26.36 2.76 5.67
CA PHE A 383 -26.46 1.47 4.98
C PHE A 383 -26.93 0.35 5.91
N LEU A 384 -26.32 0.22 7.08
CA LEU A 384 -26.65 -0.80 8.07
C LEU A 384 -28.09 -0.63 8.58
N ASN A 385 -28.54 0.60 8.82
CA ASN A 385 -29.92 0.90 9.24
C ASN A 385 -30.99 0.58 8.17
N THR A 386 -30.59 0.23 6.94
CA THR A 386 -31.53 -0.21 5.90
C THR A 386 -31.98 -1.67 6.11
N TRP A 387 -31.24 -2.45 6.91
CA TRP A 387 -31.52 -3.86 7.16
C TRP A 387 -32.37 -4.07 8.41
N SER A 388 -33.35 -4.96 8.33
CA SER A 388 -34.27 -5.29 9.44
C SER A 388 -33.90 -6.56 10.21
N CYS A 389 -32.94 -7.36 9.72
CA CYS A 389 -32.59 -8.65 10.31
C CYS A 389 -31.07 -8.88 10.39
N ASP A 390 -30.59 -9.21 11.59
CA ASP A 390 -29.16 -9.36 11.91
C ASP A 390 -28.45 -10.54 11.24
N ASN A 391 -29.20 -11.48 10.68
CA ASN A 391 -28.64 -12.71 10.09
C ASN A 391 -28.49 -12.68 8.57
N GLN A 392 -28.98 -11.64 7.89
CA GLN A 392 -28.89 -11.51 6.44
C GLN A 392 -27.47 -11.11 6.00
N ARG A 393 -27.04 -11.62 4.83
CA ARG A 393 -25.77 -11.22 4.22
C ARG A 393 -25.91 -9.80 3.66
N LEU A 394 -25.09 -8.88 4.14
CA LEU A 394 -25.11 -7.46 3.75
C LEU A 394 -24.78 -7.23 2.26
N PHE A 395 -23.97 -8.11 1.68
CA PHE A 395 -23.36 -7.92 0.36
C PHE A 395 -23.70 -9.07 -0.60
N SER A 396 -24.95 -9.54 -0.59
CA SER A 396 -25.43 -10.58 -1.52
C SER A 396 -25.23 -10.20 -2.99
N ASN A 397 -25.46 -8.93 -3.33
CA ASN A 397 -25.34 -8.38 -4.68
C ASN A 397 -23.92 -7.88 -5.04
N PHE A 398 -22.93 -8.04 -4.15
CA PHE A 398 -21.56 -7.58 -4.42
C PHE A 398 -20.88 -8.41 -5.51
N GLN A 399 -20.37 -7.73 -6.53
CA GLN A 399 -19.60 -8.32 -7.60
C GLN A 399 -18.10 -8.22 -7.27
N MET A 400 -17.42 -9.37 -7.16
CA MET A 400 -15.96 -9.37 -6.93
C MET A 400 -15.20 -8.89 -8.16
N THR A 401 -15.75 -9.16 -9.34
CA THR A 401 -15.15 -8.85 -10.63
C THR A 401 -16.18 -8.14 -11.48
N VAL A 402 -15.86 -6.92 -11.91
CA VAL A 402 -16.72 -6.10 -12.77
C VAL A 402 -15.97 -5.81 -14.06
N LYS A 403 -16.62 -6.01 -15.21
CA LYS A 403 -16.04 -5.65 -16.51
C LYS A 403 -16.01 -4.12 -16.64
N TYR A 404 -14.87 -3.56 -17.03
CA TYR A 404 -14.78 -2.12 -17.25
C TYR A 404 -15.31 -1.78 -18.64
N HIS A 405 -16.53 -1.25 -18.67
CA HIS A 405 -17.18 -0.79 -19.89
C HIS A 405 -17.95 0.51 -19.63
N PRO A 406 -17.25 1.64 -19.44
CA PRO A 406 -17.86 2.91 -19.07
C PRO A 406 -18.77 3.48 -20.18
N ASN A 407 -18.48 3.13 -21.44
CA ASN A 407 -19.16 3.66 -22.64
C ASN A 407 -20.14 2.66 -23.27
N SER A 408 -20.59 1.66 -22.52
CA SER A 408 -21.55 0.64 -22.98
C SER A 408 -22.86 1.26 -23.48
N THR A 409 -23.47 0.70 -24.52
CA THR A 409 -24.83 1.11 -24.94
C THR A 409 -25.92 0.68 -23.96
N TYR A 410 -25.67 -0.39 -23.20
CA TYR A 410 -26.54 -0.91 -22.15
C TYR A 410 -26.15 -0.36 -20.77
N THR A 411 -27.08 -0.36 -19.83
CA THR A 411 -26.83 -0.02 -18.42
C THR A 411 -25.87 -1.05 -17.80
N THR A 412 -24.66 -0.61 -17.46
CA THR A 412 -23.65 -1.39 -16.73
C THR A 412 -23.28 -0.63 -15.46
N PHE A 413 -22.76 -1.32 -14.44
CA PHE A 413 -22.30 -0.68 -13.20
C PHE A 413 -21.34 0.49 -13.47
N CYS A 414 -20.33 0.29 -14.33
CA CYS A 414 -19.35 1.32 -14.68
C CYS A 414 -20.02 2.54 -15.35
N ARG A 415 -20.95 2.31 -16.28
CA ARG A 415 -21.70 3.38 -16.95
C ARG A 415 -22.58 4.14 -15.96
N SER A 416 -23.25 3.43 -15.04
CA SER A 416 -24.06 4.05 -14.00
C SER A 416 -23.21 4.95 -13.10
N LEU A 417 -22.03 4.50 -12.66
CA LEU A 417 -21.09 5.34 -11.89
C LEU A 417 -20.67 6.60 -12.64
N VAL A 418 -20.30 6.47 -13.92
CA VAL A 418 -19.93 7.63 -14.76
C VAL A 418 -21.07 8.64 -14.80
N ARG A 419 -22.32 8.19 -15.02
CA ARG A 419 -23.50 9.08 -15.07
C ARG A 419 -23.79 9.73 -13.72
N ILE A 420 -23.72 8.97 -12.63
CA ILE A 420 -23.93 9.48 -11.27
C ILE A 420 -22.87 10.54 -10.94
N TRP A 421 -21.60 10.28 -11.22
CA TRP A 421 -20.49 11.21 -10.95
C TRP A 421 -20.42 12.42 -11.89
N THR A 422 -21.23 12.46 -12.96
CA THR A 422 -21.45 13.69 -13.74
C THR A 422 -22.51 14.62 -13.16
N ILE A 423 -23.31 14.17 -12.19
CA ILE A 423 -24.37 15.00 -11.60
C ILE A 423 -23.72 16.16 -10.83
N THR A 424 -24.10 17.40 -11.18
CA THR A 424 -23.51 18.62 -10.62
C THR A 424 -23.70 18.73 -9.12
N THR A 425 -24.90 18.44 -8.62
CA THR A 425 -25.23 18.49 -7.18
C THR A 425 -24.36 17.53 -6.37
N LEU A 426 -24.23 16.28 -6.83
CA LEU A 426 -23.35 15.30 -6.19
C LEU A 426 -21.87 15.72 -6.29
N SER A 427 -21.43 16.21 -7.44
CA SER A 427 -20.05 16.69 -7.62
C SER A 427 -19.71 17.81 -6.63
N HIS A 428 -20.63 18.75 -6.40
CA HIS A 428 -20.47 19.81 -5.41
C HIS A 428 -20.43 19.24 -3.97
N GLU A 429 -21.26 18.26 -3.65
CA GLU A 429 -21.23 17.59 -2.34
C GLU A 429 -19.90 16.87 -2.09
N ILE A 430 -19.41 16.10 -3.07
CA ILE A 430 -18.10 15.44 -3.02
C ILE A 430 -17.00 16.48 -2.80
N GLN A 431 -16.98 17.56 -3.59
CA GLN A 431 -15.97 18.62 -3.47
C GLN A 431 -16.00 19.29 -2.09
N THR A 432 -17.19 19.54 -1.55
CA THR A 432 -17.36 20.13 -0.21
C THR A 432 -16.74 19.22 0.87
N LYS A 433 -16.99 17.91 0.80
CA LYS A 433 -16.41 16.94 1.75
C LYS A 433 -14.91 16.77 1.59
N LEU A 434 -14.41 16.78 0.36
CA LEU A 434 -12.97 16.75 0.08
C LEU A 434 -12.26 17.99 0.65
N ASN A 435 -12.83 19.19 0.44
CA ASN A 435 -12.29 20.43 0.99
C ASN A 435 -12.23 20.41 2.52
N THR A 436 -13.26 19.85 3.17
CA THR A 436 -13.28 19.68 4.64
C THR A 436 -12.13 18.78 5.11
N ARG A 437 -11.78 17.76 4.32
CA ARG A 437 -10.68 16.83 4.61
C ARG A 437 -9.31 17.32 4.10
N LYS A 438 -9.25 18.50 3.49
CA LYS A 438 -8.06 19.03 2.78
C LYS A 438 -7.51 18.05 1.73
N ALA A 439 -8.41 17.27 1.13
CA ALA A 439 -8.09 16.29 0.09
C ALA A 439 -8.46 16.82 -1.30
N SER A 440 -7.83 16.28 -2.34
CA SER A 440 -8.14 16.63 -3.73
C SER A 440 -9.16 15.66 -4.35
N ASP A 441 -9.86 16.09 -5.40
CA ASP A 441 -10.81 15.26 -6.17
C ASP A 441 -10.13 14.35 -7.21
N ARG A 442 -8.91 13.92 -6.92
CA ARG A 442 -8.04 13.22 -7.88
C ARG A 442 -8.63 11.89 -8.34
N PHE A 443 -9.11 11.05 -7.43
CA PHE A 443 -9.66 9.74 -7.80
C PHE A 443 -10.82 9.88 -8.80
N ARG A 444 -11.80 10.75 -8.50
CA ARG A 444 -12.96 10.96 -9.36
C ARG A 444 -12.54 11.56 -10.70
N ARG A 445 -11.65 12.55 -10.72
CA ARG A 445 -11.14 13.15 -11.98
C ARG A 445 -10.44 12.13 -12.87
N LEU A 446 -9.53 11.32 -12.31
CA LEU A 446 -8.84 10.25 -13.05
C LEU A 446 -9.84 9.23 -13.60
N PHE A 447 -10.79 8.78 -12.78
CA PHE A 447 -11.82 7.84 -13.22
C PHE A 447 -12.66 8.43 -14.35
N MET A 448 -13.14 9.66 -14.19
CA MET A 448 -13.95 10.34 -15.20
C MET A 448 -13.17 10.62 -16.49
N ALA A 449 -11.88 10.96 -16.39
CA ALA A 449 -11.00 11.13 -17.54
C ALA A 449 -10.83 9.81 -18.30
N SER A 450 -10.60 8.71 -17.59
CA SER A 450 -10.49 7.39 -18.23
C SER A 450 -11.79 6.97 -18.94
N ALA A 451 -12.94 7.26 -18.35
CA ALA A 451 -14.25 6.97 -18.95
C ALA A 451 -14.52 7.83 -20.20
N ARG A 452 -14.24 9.14 -20.14
CA ARG A 452 -14.56 10.10 -21.22
C ARG A 452 -13.63 10.00 -22.41
N HIS A 453 -12.34 9.77 -22.17
CA HIS A 453 -11.31 9.80 -23.21
C HIS A 453 -10.86 8.41 -23.65
N GLY A 454 -11.31 7.35 -22.96
CA GLY A 454 -11.06 5.96 -23.29
C GLY A 454 -11.62 5.54 -24.66
N GLY A 455 -10.89 4.67 -25.34
CA GLY A 455 -11.29 4.10 -26.62
C GLY A 455 -12.38 3.02 -26.51
N GLU A 456 -12.46 2.18 -27.54
CA GLU A 456 -13.38 1.04 -27.55
C GLU A 456 -13.00 0.02 -26.46
N ALA A 457 -13.96 -0.44 -25.65
CA ALA A 457 -13.70 -1.47 -24.63
C ALA A 457 -13.35 -2.82 -25.26
N ILE A 458 -12.45 -3.58 -24.62
CA ILE A 458 -11.92 -4.85 -25.14
C ILE A 458 -12.99 -5.86 -25.57
N ASN A 459 -14.10 -5.97 -24.83
CA ASN A 459 -15.16 -6.92 -25.19
C ASN A 459 -15.85 -6.54 -26.51
N THR A 460 -16.10 -5.25 -26.73
CA THR A 460 -16.70 -4.75 -27.97
C THR A 460 -15.72 -4.93 -29.13
N TRP A 461 -14.45 -4.59 -28.91
CA TRP A 461 -13.37 -4.80 -29.87
C TRP A 461 -13.22 -6.28 -30.24
N GLN A 462 -13.18 -7.19 -29.26
CA GLN A 462 -13.07 -8.65 -29.49
C GLN A 462 -14.25 -9.19 -30.29
N THR A 463 -15.48 -8.77 -29.98
CA THR A 463 -16.66 -9.17 -30.77
C THR A 463 -16.55 -8.71 -32.21
N ARG A 464 -16.06 -7.48 -32.46
CA ARG A 464 -15.81 -6.97 -33.82
C ARG A 464 -14.72 -7.76 -34.53
N GLN A 465 -13.59 -8.02 -33.88
CA GLN A 465 -12.47 -8.80 -34.43
C GLN A 465 -12.87 -10.24 -34.76
N LYS A 466 -13.67 -10.90 -33.91
CA LYS A 466 -14.22 -12.24 -34.20
C LYS A 466 -15.07 -12.25 -35.46
N LYS A 467 -15.92 -11.24 -35.66
CA LYS A 467 -16.72 -11.10 -36.90
C LYS A 467 -15.82 -10.92 -38.13
N LEU A 468 -14.69 -10.23 -37.96
CA LEU A 468 -13.69 -10.01 -39.01
C LEU A 468 -12.69 -11.18 -39.16
N LYS A 469 -12.81 -12.25 -38.37
CA LYS A 469 -11.84 -13.38 -38.31
C LYS A 469 -10.39 -12.93 -38.07
N GLN A 470 -10.19 -11.88 -37.29
CA GLN A 470 -8.88 -11.32 -36.94
C GLN A 470 -8.43 -11.76 -35.53
N PRO A 471 -7.13 -11.63 -35.18
CA PRO A 471 -6.62 -11.96 -33.85
C PRO A 471 -7.34 -11.21 -32.72
N THR A 472 -7.60 -11.89 -31.61
CA THR A 472 -8.38 -11.35 -30.46
C THR A 472 -7.55 -11.23 -29.17
N SER A 473 -6.23 -11.32 -29.29
CA SER A 473 -5.31 -11.25 -28.15
C SER A 473 -5.29 -9.85 -27.52
N ILE A 474 -4.94 -9.78 -26.24
CA ILE A 474 -4.79 -8.51 -25.52
C ILE A 474 -3.71 -7.64 -26.18
N ASN A 475 -2.60 -8.23 -26.62
CA ASN A 475 -1.54 -7.49 -27.31
C ASN A 475 -2.04 -6.85 -28.61
N ALA A 476 -2.88 -7.57 -29.39
CA ALA A 476 -3.52 -7.00 -30.58
C ALA A 476 -4.49 -5.86 -30.25
N TYR A 477 -5.18 -5.93 -29.10
CA TYR A 477 -6.03 -4.84 -28.62
C TYR A 477 -5.22 -3.59 -28.30
N HIS A 478 -4.14 -3.72 -27.51
CA HIS A 478 -3.28 -2.58 -27.16
C HIS A 478 -2.58 -1.98 -28.39
N ALA A 479 -2.23 -2.78 -29.38
CA ALA A 479 -1.62 -2.29 -30.62
C ALA A 479 -2.61 -1.59 -31.57
N SER A 480 -3.90 -1.99 -31.56
CA SER A 480 -4.89 -1.49 -32.53
C SER A 480 -5.79 -0.37 -32.00
N VAL A 481 -5.87 -0.20 -30.68
CA VAL A 481 -6.71 0.84 -30.05
C VAL A 481 -5.82 1.91 -29.46
N ALA A 482 -5.97 3.16 -29.92
CA ALA A 482 -5.12 4.28 -29.51
C ALA A 482 -5.16 4.58 -27.99
N ARG A 483 -6.30 4.34 -27.35
CA ARG A 483 -6.51 4.55 -25.90
C ARG A 483 -7.17 3.32 -25.30
N PRO A 484 -6.41 2.22 -25.12
CA PRO A 484 -6.95 0.97 -24.63
C PRO A 484 -7.44 1.13 -23.19
N LEU A 485 -8.53 0.44 -22.86
CA LEU A 485 -9.12 0.41 -21.52
C LEU A 485 -8.81 -0.93 -20.84
N PRO A 486 -8.65 -0.95 -19.51
CA PRO A 486 -8.55 -2.19 -18.75
C PRO A 486 -9.74 -3.11 -19.02
N GLN A 487 -9.52 -4.42 -19.03
CA GLN A 487 -10.60 -5.40 -19.19
C GLN A 487 -11.58 -5.39 -18.00
N LEU A 488 -11.03 -5.21 -16.80
CA LEU A 488 -11.74 -5.26 -15.53
C LEU A 488 -11.62 -3.92 -14.81
N LEU A 489 -12.68 -3.56 -14.09
CA LEU A 489 -12.64 -2.47 -13.13
C LEU A 489 -11.79 -2.91 -11.93
N PHE A 490 -11.14 -1.96 -11.26
CA PHE A 490 -10.40 -2.25 -10.03
C PHE A 490 -11.28 -3.03 -9.03
N GLY A 491 -10.69 -4.05 -8.42
CA GLY A 491 -11.38 -4.92 -7.47
C GLY A 491 -11.24 -4.45 -6.02
N ALA A 492 -11.95 -5.11 -5.11
CA ALA A 492 -11.77 -4.92 -3.67
C ALA A 492 -10.35 -5.27 -3.19
N SER A 493 -9.61 -6.10 -3.93
CA SER A 493 -8.19 -6.39 -3.69
C SER A 493 -7.33 -5.14 -3.90
N ALA A 494 -7.44 -4.50 -5.07
CA ALA A 494 -6.78 -3.22 -5.36
C ALA A 494 -7.07 -2.14 -4.30
N ILE A 495 -8.35 -1.98 -3.93
CA ILE A 495 -8.77 -1.02 -2.90
C ILE A 495 -8.12 -1.34 -1.55
N LYS A 496 -8.18 -2.60 -1.13
CA LYS A 496 -7.62 -3.05 0.14
C LYS A 496 -6.10 -2.82 0.19
N THR A 497 -5.37 -3.26 -0.82
CA THR A 497 -3.90 -3.12 -0.87
C THR A 497 -3.52 -1.65 -0.83
N SER A 498 -4.17 -0.80 -1.63
CA SER A 498 -3.92 0.63 -1.61
C SER A 498 -4.27 1.28 -0.26
N ALA A 499 -5.31 0.80 0.43
CA ALA A 499 -5.64 1.29 1.77
C ALA A 499 -4.59 0.91 2.83
N VAL A 500 -4.00 -0.29 2.76
CA VAL A 500 -2.87 -0.67 3.62
C VAL A 500 -1.66 0.22 3.32
N GLN A 501 -1.30 0.35 2.04
CA GLN A 501 -0.17 1.18 1.61
C GLN A 501 -0.34 2.66 1.98
N ALA A 502 -1.57 3.18 1.92
CA ALA A 502 -1.91 4.55 2.31
C ALA A 502 -1.72 4.84 3.81
N ARG A 503 -1.65 3.81 4.65
CA ARG A 503 -1.46 3.89 6.11
C ARG A 503 -0.06 3.45 6.54
N SER A 504 0.91 3.39 5.62
CA SER A 504 2.28 3.02 5.96
C SER A 504 2.92 3.96 7.00
N ASP A 505 2.40 5.17 7.16
CA ASP A 505 2.80 6.12 8.20
C ASP A 505 2.40 5.68 9.62
N GLN A 506 1.35 4.87 9.73
CA GLN A 506 0.85 4.31 10.99
C GLN A 506 1.55 3.00 11.36
N TYR A 507 2.26 2.36 10.44
CA TYR A 507 2.93 1.09 10.68
C TYR A 507 4.04 1.22 11.74
N ARG A 508 4.08 0.29 12.70
CA ARG A 508 5.17 0.14 13.69
C ARG A 508 5.60 -1.31 13.79
N ASP A 509 6.92 -1.52 13.79
CA ASP A 509 7.49 -2.85 13.99
C ASP A 509 7.35 -3.23 15.47
N GLY A 510 6.58 -4.29 15.76
CA GLY A 510 6.29 -4.73 17.13
C GLY A 510 4.91 -4.34 17.68
N ASP A 511 4.03 -3.72 16.89
CA ASP A 511 2.64 -3.53 17.32
C ASP A 511 1.97 -4.88 17.63
N PHE A 512 1.48 -5.03 18.86
CA PHE A 512 0.76 -6.23 19.29
C PHE A 512 -0.60 -6.39 18.60
N VAL A 513 -1.21 -5.28 18.17
CA VAL A 513 -2.51 -5.24 17.51
C VAL A 513 -2.36 -4.60 16.13
N ASP A 514 -2.41 -5.43 15.09
CA ASP A 514 -2.53 -4.96 13.71
C ASP A 514 -4.02 -4.81 13.37
N VAL A 515 -4.45 -3.58 13.13
CA VAL A 515 -5.83 -3.23 12.73
C VAL A 515 -6.13 -3.60 11.28
N ASN A 516 -5.12 -3.90 10.47
CA ASN A 516 -5.31 -4.42 9.13
C ASN A 516 -5.67 -5.91 9.19
N SER A 517 -6.22 -6.45 8.11
CA SER A 517 -6.56 -7.89 8.05
C SER A 517 -5.37 -8.87 8.12
N HIS A 518 -4.15 -8.45 8.44
CA HIS A 518 -2.94 -9.29 8.57
C HIS A 518 -2.23 -9.08 9.91
N SER A 519 -0.97 -9.51 10.02
CA SER A 519 -0.09 -9.22 11.16
C SER A 519 1.00 -8.26 10.71
N ALA A 520 1.61 -7.54 11.67
CA ALA A 520 2.71 -6.62 11.40
C ALA A 520 3.86 -7.25 10.59
N ALA A 521 4.19 -8.53 10.84
CA ALA A 521 5.20 -9.26 10.08
C ALA A 521 4.81 -9.43 8.59
N ILE A 522 3.54 -9.74 8.31
CA ILE A 522 3.03 -9.86 6.94
C ILE A 522 2.98 -8.49 6.26
N GLU A 523 2.63 -7.44 7.00
CA GLU A 523 2.64 -6.07 6.48
C GLU A 523 4.07 -5.65 6.08
N LYS A 524 5.05 -5.88 6.96
CA LYS A 524 6.47 -5.64 6.70
C LYS A 524 6.97 -6.33 5.44
N MET A 525 6.68 -7.63 5.30
CA MET A 525 7.21 -8.46 4.21
C MET A 525 6.51 -8.22 2.86
N HIS A 526 5.23 -7.84 2.87
CA HIS A 526 4.43 -7.82 1.63
C HIS A 526 3.88 -6.44 1.22
N TYR A 527 3.81 -5.46 2.12
CA TYR A 527 3.21 -4.15 1.85
C TYR A 527 4.21 -3.00 2.03
N MET A 528 5.23 -3.18 2.86
CA MET A 528 6.33 -2.21 3.07
C MET A 528 7.51 -2.53 2.14
N THR A 529 7.23 -2.49 0.84
CA THR A 529 8.20 -2.81 -0.23
C THR A 529 8.48 -1.59 -1.11
N ASP A 530 9.48 -1.67 -1.99
CA ASP A 530 9.81 -0.59 -2.94
C ASP A 530 8.69 -0.26 -3.93
N GLN A 531 7.71 -1.17 -4.07
CA GLN A 531 6.50 -0.96 -4.86
C GLN A 531 5.50 -0.03 -4.15
N ASN A 532 5.60 0.14 -2.83
CA ASN A 532 4.84 1.13 -2.09
C ASN A 532 5.60 2.47 -2.08
N LYS A 533 5.26 3.36 -3.01
CA LYS A 533 5.90 4.68 -3.09
C LYS A 533 5.65 5.55 -1.86
N GLU A 534 4.56 5.36 -1.12
CA GLU A 534 4.34 6.09 0.15
C GLU A 534 5.41 5.71 1.17
N TRP A 535 5.68 4.41 1.31
CA TRP A 535 6.72 3.87 2.19
C TRP A 535 8.12 4.35 1.79
N VAL A 536 8.45 4.29 0.50
CA VAL A 536 9.74 4.78 -0.03
C VAL A 536 9.91 6.27 0.25
N ASN A 537 8.88 7.08 -0.02
CA ASN A 537 8.91 8.51 0.20
C ASN A 537 9.05 8.86 1.69
N GLN A 538 8.37 8.11 2.56
CA GLN A 538 8.46 8.30 4.00
C GLN A 538 9.86 7.99 4.51
N ASN A 539 10.44 6.85 4.11
CA ASN A 539 11.81 6.50 4.48
C ASN A 539 12.81 7.55 3.98
N GLY A 540 12.67 8.01 2.73
CA GLY A 540 13.51 9.08 2.19
C GLY A 540 13.39 10.41 2.94
N ARG A 541 12.20 10.76 3.44
CA ARG A 541 12.00 11.95 4.29
C ARG A 541 12.67 11.80 5.66
N ILE A 542 12.49 10.66 6.31
CA ILE A 542 13.10 10.37 7.62
C ILE A 542 14.63 10.40 7.50
N THR A 543 15.20 9.71 6.51
CA THR A 543 16.65 9.71 6.28
C THR A 543 17.18 11.13 6.08
N ARG A 544 16.50 11.97 5.29
CA ARG A 544 16.91 13.37 5.10
C ARG A 544 16.86 14.17 6.40
N ILE A 545 15.81 14.01 7.22
CA ILE A 545 15.71 14.68 8.52
C ILE A 545 16.86 14.27 9.43
N VAL A 546 17.15 12.96 9.53
CA VAL A 546 18.25 12.44 10.35
C VAL A 546 19.60 12.95 9.85
N LEU A 547 19.84 12.96 8.53
CA LEU A 547 21.09 13.48 7.98
C LEU A 547 21.26 14.99 8.25
N ILE A 548 20.19 15.78 8.11
CA ILE A 548 20.19 17.21 8.46
C ILE A 548 20.44 17.40 9.97
N ASP A 549 19.87 16.56 10.82
CA ASP A 549 20.07 16.63 12.27
C ASP A 549 21.52 16.31 12.65
N ILE A 550 22.09 15.26 12.05
CA ILE A 550 23.49 14.88 12.19
C ILE A 550 24.41 16.01 11.69
N GLU A 551 24.13 16.60 10.54
CA GLU A 551 24.89 17.74 10.00
C GLU A 551 24.87 18.93 10.98
N ASN A 552 23.70 19.28 11.52
CA ASN A 552 23.55 20.45 12.37
C ASN A 552 24.06 20.26 13.81
N HIS A 553 24.06 19.03 14.34
CA HIS A 553 24.40 18.78 15.75
C HIS A 553 25.70 18.00 15.94
N ALA A 554 26.05 17.06 15.05
CA ALA A 554 27.25 16.25 15.19
C ALA A 554 28.45 16.81 14.42
N TYR A 555 28.22 17.52 13.31
CA TYR A 555 29.29 17.99 12.41
C TYR A 555 29.40 19.52 12.29
N LYS A 556 28.58 20.29 13.02
CA LYS A 556 28.67 21.76 13.04
C LYS A 556 29.58 22.23 14.18
N PRO A 557 30.60 23.07 13.92
CA PRO A 557 31.43 23.63 14.97
C PRO A 557 30.63 24.47 15.96
N ASN A 558 30.81 24.21 17.26
CA ASN A 558 30.10 24.93 18.33
C ASN A 558 30.76 26.30 18.61
N LEU A 559 30.57 27.24 17.68
CA LEU A 559 31.09 28.60 17.77
C LEU A 559 30.58 29.34 19.01
N ASP A 560 29.34 29.10 19.43
CA ASP A 560 28.74 29.74 20.61
C ASP A 560 29.49 29.35 21.88
N GLN A 561 29.84 28.07 22.04
CA GLN A 561 30.65 27.60 23.16
C GLN A 561 32.05 28.23 23.14
N ALA A 562 32.63 28.42 21.96
CA ALA A 562 33.94 29.04 21.84
C ALA A 562 33.92 30.51 22.27
N VAL A 563 32.88 31.25 21.89
CA VAL A 563 32.65 32.65 22.31
C VAL A 563 32.40 32.75 23.81
N ILE A 564 31.58 31.85 24.38
CA ILE A 564 31.33 31.80 25.83
C ILE A 564 32.64 31.55 26.59
N SER A 565 33.41 30.56 26.16
CA SER A 565 34.70 30.21 26.78
C SER A 565 35.71 31.36 26.70
N ALA A 566 35.77 32.06 25.57
CA ALA A 566 36.62 33.25 25.41
C ALA A 566 36.20 34.39 26.35
N ARG A 567 34.89 34.58 26.54
CA ARG A 567 34.33 35.59 27.44
C ARG A 567 34.61 35.25 28.91
N GLU A 568 34.47 34.00 29.32
CA GLU A 568 34.82 33.54 30.67
C GLU A 568 36.30 33.77 30.97
N ARG A 569 37.19 33.36 30.05
CA ARG A 569 38.63 33.64 30.18
C ARG A 569 38.91 35.12 30.32
N ARG A 570 38.23 35.97 29.54
CA ARG A 570 38.37 37.43 29.66
C ARG A 570 37.96 37.94 31.03
N LEU A 571 36.85 37.45 31.61
CA LEU A 571 36.40 37.86 32.95
C LEU A 571 37.39 37.46 34.05
N GLN A 572 38.07 36.33 33.87
CA GLN A 572 39.11 35.82 34.77
C GLN A 572 40.50 36.44 34.51
N THR A 573 40.65 37.28 33.48
CA THR A 573 41.95 37.85 33.11
C THR A 573 42.24 39.14 33.86
N LYS A 574 43.41 39.20 34.50
CA LYS A 574 43.96 40.41 35.13
C LYS A 574 45.21 40.86 34.38
N VAL A 575 45.15 42.06 33.81
CA VAL A 575 46.29 42.66 33.09
C VAL A 575 47.20 43.39 34.09
N MET A 576 48.50 43.08 34.08
CA MET A 576 49.50 43.66 34.98
C MET A 576 50.61 44.38 34.23
N GLN A 577 51.10 45.49 34.80
CA GLN A 577 52.26 46.24 34.29
C GLN A 577 53.54 45.75 34.97
N VAL A 578 54.63 45.65 34.23
CA VAL A 578 55.94 45.26 34.79
C VAL A 578 56.54 46.43 35.57
N ALA A 579 56.92 46.21 36.82
CA ALA A 579 57.59 47.23 37.64
C ALA A 579 59.04 47.47 37.15
N PRO A 580 59.59 48.69 37.29
CA PRO A 580 60.97 48.99 36.89
C PRO A 580 61.98 48.07 37.58
N GLY A 581 62.74 47.30 36.80
CA GLY A 581 63.77 46.36 37.31
C GLY A 581 63.31 44.91 37.52
N GLN A 582 62.04 44.59 37.27
CA GLN A 582 61.50 43.24 37.38
C GLN A 582 61.61 42.48 36.04
N SER A 583 62.19 41.28 36.04
CA SER A 583 62.19 40.38 34.87
C SER A 583 61.08 39.34 34.99
N VAL A 584 60.22 39.24 33.98
CA VAL A 584 59.11 38.28 33.93
C VAL A 584 59.35 37.24 32.83
N ARG A 585 59.10 35.95 33.11
CA ARG A 585 59.09 34.87 32.10
C ARG A 585 57.67 34.58 31.65
N ILE A 586 57.44 34.60 30.34
CA ILE A 586 56.13 34.43 29.71
C ILE A 586 56.18 33.15 28.87
N ASN A 587 55.16 32.29 28.93
CA ASN A 587 55.07 31.11 28.07
C ASN A 587 54.59 31.48 26.64
N PRO A 588 54.70 30.57 25.64
CA PRO A 588 54.25 30.84 24.27
C PRO A 588 52.76 31.15 24.10
N LEU A 589 51.92 30.89 25.11
CA LEU A 589 50.49 31.17 25.16
C LEU A 589 50.18 32.48 25.93
N GLY A 590 51.20 33.21 26.39
CA GLY A 590 51.05 34.45 27.16
C GLY A 590 50.67 34.25 28.63
N GLU A 591 50.68 33.03 29.14
CA GLU A 591 50.45 32.75 30.57
C GLU A 591 51.75 32.96 31.37
N PRO A 592 51.66 33.40 32.64
CA PRO A 592 52.82 33.49 33.51
C PRO A 592 53.31 32.08 33.84
N LEU A 593 54.58 31.81 33.58
CA LEU A 593 55.26 30.75 34.32
C LEU A 593 55.51 31.32 35.71
N THR A 594 54.56 31.20 36.64
CA THR A 594 54.87 31.48 38.04
C THR A 594 56.06 30.60 38.46
N PRO A 595 57.17 31.18 38.97
CA PRO A 595 58.01 30.43 39.88
C PRO A 595 57.15 30.04 41.09
N SER A 596 57.52 28.95 41.74
CA SER A 596 56.85 28.40 42.93
C SER A 596 56.38 29.49 43.93
N PRO A 597 55.35 29.24 44.78
CA PRO A 597 54.74 30.22 45.69
C PRO A 597 55.66 30.93 46.69
N SER A 598 56.97 30.69 46.65
CA SER A 598 57.97 31.26 47.56
C SER A 598 58.46 32.67 47.19
N ASP A 599 58.32 33.13 45.94
CA ASP A 599 59.17 34.26 45.47
C ASP A 599 58.47 35.61 45.27
N THR A 600 57.14 35.73 45.39
CA THR A 600 56.45 37.03 45.15
C THR A 600 55.42 37.47 46.18
N GLY A 601 55.13 36.68 47.23
CA GLY A 601 54.25 37.11 48.32
C GLY A 601 52.81 37.49 47.90
N LEU A 602 52.40 37.17 46.68
CA LEU A 602 51.05 37.38 46.16
C LEU A 602 50.38 36.01 46.01
N VAL A 603 49.51 35.69 46.96
CA VAL A 603 48.58 34.56 46.85
C VAL A 603 47.51 34.95 45.85
N GLY A 604 47.63 34.51 44.59
CA GLY A 604 46.51 34.54 43.65
C GLY A 604 45.52 33.43 44.01
N GLU A 605 44.22 33.75 44.00
CA GLU A 605 43.17 32.72 44.07
C GLU A 605 43.25 31.81 42.84
N ALA A 606 42.85 30.55 43.00
CA ALA A 606 43.18 29.43 42.11
C ALA A 606 42.61 29.47 40.67
N ASP A 607 42.03 30.58 40.21
CA ASP A 607 41.34 30.69 38.91
C ASP A 607 41.58 32.03 38.16
N GLU A 608 42.63 32.80 38.49
CA GLU A 608 42.96 34.07 37.78
C GLU A 608 44.01 33.90 36.66
N TYR A 609 43.70 34.34 35.43
CA TYR A 609 44.68 34.46 34.34
C TYR A 609 45.44 35.78 34.45
N ILE A 610 46.73 35.75 34.77
CA ILE A 610 47.57 36.97 34.80
C ILE A 610 48.19 37.18 33.41
N VAL A 611 47.93 38.33 32.78
CA VAL A 611 48.52 38.69 31.49
C VAL A 611 49.37 39.95 31.66
N TRP A 612 50.63 39.89 31.26
CA TRP A 612 51.54 41.03 31.35
C TRP A 612 51.41 41.94 30.14
N ASP A 613 51.28 43.24 30.38
CA ASP A 613 51.22 44.27 29.34
C ASP A 613 52.64 44.58 28.83
N THR A 614 53.18 43.67 28.01
CA THR A 614 54.53 43.76 27.42
C THR A 614 54.51 43.54 25.91
N PRO A 615 55.49 44.09 25.17
CA PRO A 615 55.63 43.84 23.74
C PRO A 615 55.76 42.35 23.41
N GLU A 616 56.38 41.57 24.27
CA GLU A 616 56.56 40.12 24.13
C GLU A 616 55.23 39.37 24.16
N THR A 617 54.33 39.69 25.10
CA THR A 617 52.96 39.14 25.14
C THR A 617 52.22 39.41 23.83
N VAL A 618 52.34 40.64 23.31
CA VAL A 618 51.71 41.04 22.04
C VAL A 618 52.26 40.24 20.86
N VAL A 619 53.58 39.98 20.83
CA VAL A 619 54.22 39.12 19.81
C VAL A 619 53.66 37.70 19.87
N CYS A 620 53.52 37.11 21.06
CA CYS A 620 52.94 35.77 21.23
C CYS A 620 51.49 35.72 20.75
N PHE A 621 50.65 36.68 21.12
CA PHE A 621 49.24 36.74 20.70
C PHE A 621 49.11 36.90 19.18
N LEU A 622 49.87 37.81 18.59
CA LEU A 622 49.87 38.01 17.13
C LEU A 622 50.33 36.74 16.39
N HIS A 623 51.34 36.05 16.91
CA HIS A 623 51.82 34.80 16.33
C HIS A 623 50.77 33.68 16.40
N TYR A 624 50.10 33.54 17.55
CA TYR A 624 49.03 32.57 17.73
C TYR A 624 47.87 32.79 16.74
N LEU A 625 47.45 34.03 16.56
CA LEU A 625 46.40 34.40 15.61
C LEU A 625 46.80 34.10 14.17
N ALA A 626 48.02 34.47 13.76
CA ALA A 626 48.52 34.21 12.42
C ALA A 626 48.64 32.70 12.11
N GLU A 627 49.13 31.90 13.07
CA GLU A 627 49.20 30.45 12.91
C GLU A 627 47.80 29.80 12.90
N THR A 628 46.85 30.35 13.66
CA THR A 628 45.45 29.89 13.67
C THR A 628 44.83 30.10 12.30
N GLU A 629 44.99 31.28 11.70
CA GLU A 629 44.51 31.57 10.35
C GLU A 629 45.18 30.65 9.31
N ARG A 630 46.52 30.51 9.38
CA ARG A 630 47.31 29.71 8.45
C ARG A 630 46.95 28.22 8.46
N GLN A 631 46.68 27.65 9.63
CA GLN A 631 46.47 26.20 9.82
C GLN A 631 45.01 25.80 10.06
N SER A 632 44.07 26.74 10.08
CA SER A 632 42.63 26.54 10.35
C SER A 632 42.01 25.36 9.58
N ASN A 633 42.15 25.33 8.25
CA ASN A 633 41.59 24.27 7.41
C ASN A 633 42.14 22.88 7.75
N GLN A 634 43.42 22.79 8.08
CA GLN A 634 44.06 21.52 8.46
C GLN A 634 43.60 21.09 9.86
N LEU A 635 43.45 22.04 10.79
CA LEU A 635 42.97 21.78 12.15
C LEU A 635 41.51 21.33 12.16
N ILE A 636 40.65 21.92 11.32
CA ILE A 636 39.26 21.48 11.17
C ILE A 636 39.18 20.05 10.61
N ALA A 637 40.03 19.72 9.64
CA ALA A 637 40.04 18.40 9.01
C ALA A 637 40.61 17.29 9.91
N HIS A 638 41.64 17.59 10.72
CA HIS A 638 42.41 16.58 11.44
C HIS A 638 42.28 16.63 12.97
N ALA A 639 41.83 17.75 13.55
CA ALA A 639 41.81 17.97 15.00
C ALA A 639 40.64 18.87 15.45
N LEU A 640 39.43 18.60 14.97
CA LEU A 640 38.25 19.46 15.17
C LEU A 640 37.98 19.81 16.64
N SER A 641 38.02 18.82 17.55
CA SER A 641 37.78 19.05 18.98
C SER A 641 38.80 20.01 19.61
N PHE A 642 40.08 19.90 19.23
CA PHE A 642 41.13 20.81 19.70
C PHE A 642 40.94 22.21 19.12
N PHE A 643 40.58 22.31 17.83
CA PHE A 643 40.28 23.57 17.18
C PHE A 643 39.13 24.31 17.88
N GLU A 644 38.04 23.61 18.19
CA GLU A 644 36.84 24.19 18.80
C GLU A 644 37.01 24.56 20.27
N ARG A 645 37.65 23.70 21.07
CA ARG A 645 37.72 23.86 22.53
C ARG A 645 38.93 24.66 22.99
N THR A 646 39.98 24.72 22.16
CA THR A 646 41.24 25.33 22.55
C THR A 646 41.63 26.44 21.60
N VAL A 647 41.68 26.19 20.28
CA VAL A 647 42.21 27.18 19.34
C VAL A 647 41.30 28.39 19.19
N LEU A 648 40.02 28.17 18.85
CA LEU A 648 39.06 29.25 18.66
C LEU A 648 38.85 30.11 19.92
N PRO A 649 38.63 29.54 21.13
CA PRO A 649 38.45 30.34 22.33
C PRO A 649 39.69 31.16 22.69
N THR A 650 40.88 30.58 22.49
CA THR A 650 42.14 31.27 22.77
C THR A 650 42.38 32.40 21.79
N ALA A 651 42.13 32.17 20.50
CA ALA A 651 42.25 33.20 19.47
C ALA A 651 41.29 34.38 19.72
N GLU A 652 40.02 34.11 20.01
CA GLU A 652 39.05 35.16 20.32
C GLU A 652 39.42 35.94 21.59
N TRP A 653 39.86 35.25 22.65
CA TRP A 653 40.33 35.86 23.88
C TRP A 653 41.54 36.78 23.65
N MET A 654 42.57 36.30 22.94
CA MET A 654 43.79 37.07 22.61
C MET A 654 43.47 38.29 21.74
N SER A 655 42.60 38.11 20.73
CA SER A 655 42.11 39.20 19.89
C SER A 655 41.40 40.27 20.72
N SER A 656 40.55 39.85 21.68
CA SER A 656 39.86 40.76 22.59
C SER A 656 40.82 41.58 23.45
N LEU A 657 41.88 40.95 23.98
CA LEU A 657 42.89 41.61 24.81
C LEU A 657 43.78 42.57 24.00
N LEU A 658 44.15 42.21 22.76
CA LEU A 658 44.90 43.12 21.87
C LEU A 658 44.09 44.39 21.53
N ASN A 659 42.78 44.26 21.38
CA ASN A 659 41.92 45.37 21.00
C ASN A 659 41.52 46.25 22.19
N ASN A 660 41.26 45.66 23.36
CA ASN A 660 40.60 46.36 24.47
C ASN A 660 41.24 46.13 25.85
N GLY A 661 42.24 45.25 25.98
CA GLY A 661 42.82 44.85 27.27
C GLY A 661 44.22 45.42 27.54
N LEU A 662 45.09 45.45 26.53
CA LEU A 662 46.48 45.89 26.64
C LEU A 662 46.66 47.37 26.29
N SER A 663 47.73 48.00 26.78
CA SER A 663 48.03 49.39 26.48
C SER A 663 48.30 49.60 24.98
N PRO A 664 47.70 50.63 24.35
CA PRO A 664 47.93 50.93 22.94
C PRO A 664 49.40 51.14 22.57
N MET A 665 50.21 51.67 23.50
CA MET A 665 51.65 51.86 23.27
C MET A 665 52.39 50.54 23.20
N THR A 666 52.08 49.61 24.11
CA THR A 666 52.64 48.26 24.13
C THR A 666 52.23 47.49 22.89
N VAL A 667 50.96 47.56 22.49
CA VAL A 667 50.45 46.89 21.28
C VAL A 667 51.18 47.40 20.04
N ARG A 668 51.43 48.71 19.94
CA ARG A 668 52.19 49.29 18.82
C ARG A 668 53.64 48.81 18.79
N ALA A 669 54.31 48.79 19.94
CA ALA A 669 55.69 48.33 20.06
C ALA A 669 55.81 46.83 19.73
N GLY A 670 54.93 46.00 20.31
CA GLY A 670 54.89 44.55 20.07
C GLY A 670 54.57 44.22 18.61
N ARG A 671 53.69 44.97 17.94
CA ARG A 671 53.42 44.78 16.50
C ARG A 671 54.67 45.03 15.66
N GLN A 672 55.40 46.11 15.91
CA GLN A 672 56.67 46.38 15.22
C GLN A 672 57.73 45.31 15.48
N GLN A 673 57.71 44.68 16.64
CA GLN A 673 58.61 43.59 17.00
C GLN A 673 58.18 42.28 16.31
N TYR A 674 56.89 41.98 16.27
CA TYR A 674 56.34 40.83 15.57
C TYR A 674 56.64 40.89 14.07
N ASP A 675 56.49 42.06 13.43
CA ASP A 675 56.79 42.24 12.00
C ASP A 675 58.26 41.89 11.67
N ARG A 676 59.19 42.12 12.60
CA ARG A 676 60.61 41.76 12.46
C ARG A 676 60.87 40.27 12.72
N LEU A 677 60.11 39.65 13.63
CA LEU A 677 60.37 38.29 14.13
C LEU A 677 59.52 37.20 13.46
N ARG A 678 58.40 37.53 12.82
CA ARG A 678 57.44 36.55 12.27
C ARG A 678 58.05 35.49 11.37
N GLY A 679 59.15 35.80 10.67
CA GLY A 679 59.84 34.85 9.78
C GLY A 679 60.69 33.80 10.50
N VAL A 680 60.99 33.98 11.79
CA VAL A 680 61.82 33.06 12.58
C VAL A 680 61.07 32.38 13.73
N LEU A 681 59.77 32.69 13.91
CA LEU A 681 58.94 32.08 14.95
C LEU A 681 58.49 30.65 14.53
N PRO A 682 58.45 29.69 15.46
CA PRO A 682 58.11 28.30 15.16
C PRO A 682 56.60 28.12 14.91
N ALA A 683 56.24 27.13 14.09
CA ALA A 683 54.84 26.74 13.90
C ALA A 683 54.26 26.12 15.17
N LEU A 684 53.02 26.51 15.53
CA LEU A 684 52.45 26.18 16.85
C LEU A 684 51.67 24.87 16.91
N PHE A 685 50.91 24.51 15.86
CA PHE A 685 49.95 23.39 15.93
C PHE A 685 50.41 22.10 15.25
N ASN A 686 51.68 22.01 14.88
CA ASN A 686 52.21 20.86 14.15
C ASN A 686 51.99 19.55 14.92
N ASN A 687 52.17 19.52 16.24
CA ASN A 687 52.03 18.29 17.02
C ASN A 687 50.57 17.78 17.02
N GLN A 688 49.60 18.69 17.11
CA GLN A 688 48.17 18.38 17.12
C GLN A 688 47.67 17.95 15.72
N LEU A 689 48.29 18.48 14.65
CA LEU A 689 48.00 18.06 13.27
C LEU A 689 48.49 16.64 12.95
N HIS A 690 49.54 16.16 13.64
CA HIS A 690 50.11 14.82 13.43
C HIS A 690 49.57 13.75 14.41
N GLY A 691 48.49 14.05 15.15
CA GLY A 691 47.84 13.10 16.05
C GLY A 691 48.53 12.92 17.40
N GLY A 692 49.33 13.89 17.85
CA GLY A 692 49.95 13.87 19.17
C GLY A 692 48.92 13.81 20.30
N VAL A 693 49.09 12.80 21.18
CA VAL A 693 48.29 12.50 22.37
C VAL A 693 48.12 13.76 23.23
N GLY A 694 46.88 14.00 23.67
CA GLY A 694 46.49 15.20 24.41
C GLY A 694 47.24 15.42 25.72
N THR A 695 47.18 16.68 26.15
CA THR A 695 46.96 17.02 27.56
C THR A 695 45.48 17.23 27.78
#